data_AF-A0A7Z9ZM14-F1
#
_entry.id   AF-A0A7Z9ZM14-F1
#
_cell.length_a   1.000
_cell.length_b   1.000
_cell.length_c   1.000
_cell.angle_alpha   90.00
_cell.angle_beta   90.00
_cell.angle_gamma   90.00
#
_symmetry.space_group_name_H-M   'P 1'
#
loop_
_entity.id
_entity.type
_entity.pdbx_description
1 polymer ?
#
loop_
_entity_poly.entity_id
_entity_poly.type
_entity_poly.pdbx_seq_one_letter_code
_entity_poly.pdbx_strand_id
1 'polypeptide(L)'
;MPNDFLFPGDLEALDPAVAHLIELEAERQARKLIMIPSESYTPRAVREALGSVFTNIYAEGYPLPETRWMMEDQILDYEAQMAFYKRYGDLRYYMGVEYADIAEALARRRCAEAFATDAVPADRIYVNVQPLSGSPANIAVYEALLKEGDTILGMDLTHGGHLTHGSPANVSGQRYHAVFYRVDPKTELLDYDQIRDLTRKHRPRIIVAGYTSYPRAPDWRTFREIADEVGAYLLADIAHVAGMVIAGAYPTPLGHAHVITFTTHKTLCGPRAACILTTDPLITRRIDHAVFPGLQGGPHVNKFVAMAVAFRLARTERFRALQHQIVANARVLAQALEEEGLRVPYGGTDSHLLLVDCKIIKGPFGEPLLGDTAARVLDHVGIVCNRNTIPGDPSPALASGIRLGTPWVTQRGFREPEMRELAHLIAEALKAIRPYTYPGRRGPVYRGKVEFDTLERARLAVAELAEKAAVDYEVKCTGYPHHCLLTDIRPPEGEWSLIEIEGNAAPAFLEMALVEPVIDLEPGTPRPVTLLEANGEVMAQGVLTRPGFGHYRYRLTIPTDRLQRVLAWLRDLSDGYVLFDPHDLQAKIPGPVVVRNLGATTPPPEIELRPYDAPHPPSHKPYYIGLSTHWDAEPRGEPLPRFEWEEPKEASLRRTPLHEAHKRLGAKMVPFAGWEMPLRYGQVLEEHRAVRETAGLFDVGHMGIFEVSGPLAAPFLDLVTTNDVNRLRPGRSHYGFLLDPEGRVIDDLLVYMRGPGRYMLVVNAANTAKVWAWLNAVNEGRVQIDPDRPWVRSPFRADLVDLRAPDQEHNWRV
;
A
#
# COMPACT_ATOMS: atom_id res chain seq x y z
N MET A 1 -16.91 -27.69 -36.70
CA MET A 1 -16.44 -26.50 -35.96
C MET A 1 -16.42 -25.34 -36.92
N PRO A 2 -16.61 -24.09 -36.48
CA PRO A 2 -16.31 -22.93 -37.34
C PRO A 2 -14.87 -23.07 -37.87
N ASN A 3 -14.63 -22.74 -39.13
CA ASN A 3 -13.31 -22.84 -39.77
C ASN A 3 -12.41 -21.62 -39.47
N ASP A 4 -12.80 -20.75 -38.54
CA ASP A 4 -12.04 -19.57 -38.12
C ASP A 4 -11.31 -19.79 -36.78
N PHE A 5 -10.42 -18.85 -36.44
CA PHE A 5 -9.60 -18.88 -35.22
C PHE A 5 -10.06 -17.80 -34.21
N LEU A 6 -11.32 -17.36 -34.27
CA LEU A 6 -11.86 -16.35 -33.36
C LEU A 6 -12.28 -16.98 -32.02
N PHE A 7 -12.29 -16.16 -30.96
CA PHE A 7 -12.75 -16.55 -29.62
C PHE A 7 -14.09 -15.85 -29.32
N PRO A 8 -15.25 -16.44 -29.65
CA PRO A 8 -16.54 -15.75 -29.61
C PRO A 8 -17.21 -15.68 -28.22
N GLY A 9 -16.52 -16.12 -27.15
CA GLY A 9 -17.05 -16.07 -25.78
C GLY A 9 -16.94 -14.68 -25.16
N ASP A 10 -17.81 -14.40 -24.18
CA ASP A 10 -17.62 -13.25 -23.29
C ASP A 10 -16.51 -13.51 -22.26
N LEU A 11 -16.19 -12.51 -21.45
CA LEU A 11 -15.11 -12.60 -20.48
C LEU A 11 -15.39 -13.69 -19.42
N GLU A 12 -16.63 -13.85 -18.97
CA GLU A 12 -16.98 -14.84 -17.95
C GLU A 12 -16.80 -16.27 -18.47
N ALA A 13 -17.15 -16.52 -19.74
CA ALA A 13 -16.97 -17.82 -20.37
C ALA A 13 -15.49 -18.15 -20.67
N LEU A 14 -14.69 -17.16 -21.09
CA LEU A 14 -13.30 -17.37 -21.50
C LEU A 14 -12.29 -17.28 -20.35
N ASP A 15 -12.52 -16.38 -19.39
CA ASP A 15 -11.66 -16.15 -18.22
C ASP A 15 -12.51 -15.79 -16.98
N PRO A 16 -13.17 -16.78 -16.34
CA PRO A 16 -13.99 -16.55 -15.17
C PRO A 16 -13.21 -15.99 -13.97
N ALA A 17 -11.88 -16.21 -13.93
CA ALA A 17 -11.04 -15.67 -12.86
C ALA A 17 -10.93 -14.14 -12.97
N VAL A 18 -10.68 -13.61 -14.18
CA VAL A 18 -10.64 -12.16 -14.40
C VAL A 18 -12.02 -11.54 -14.28
N ALA A 19 -13.09 -12.24 -14.73
CA ALA A 19 -14.46 -11.78 -14.52
C ALA A 19 -14.77 -11.60 -13.02
N HIS A 20 -14.44 -12.60 -12.19
CA HIS A 20 -14.63 -12.51 -10.74
C HIS A 20 -13.80 -11.37 -10.10
N LEU A 21 -12.56 -11.16 -10.54
CA LEU A 21 -11.75 -10.03 -10.04
C LEU A 21 -12.37 -8.65 -10.36
N ILE A 22 -13.02 -8.51 -11.52
CA ILE A 22 -13.75 -7.29 -11.89
C ILE A 22 -14.98 -7.10 -10.98
N GLU A 23 -15.70 -8.17 -10.66
CA GLU A 23 -16.82 -8.12 -9.71
C GLU A 23 -16.37 -7.68 -8.31
N LEU A 24 -15.26 -8.23 -7.80
CA LEU A 24 -14.68 -7.82 -6.51
C LEU A 24 -14.32 -6.32 -6.48
N GLU A 25 -13.66 -5.82 -7.53
CA GLU A 25 -13.31 -4.40 -7.60
C GLU A 25 -14.54 -3.50 -7.75
N ALA A 26 -15.56 -3.92 -8.51
CA ALA A 26 -16.83 -3.20 -8.62
C ALA A 26 -17.53 -3.11 -7.25
N GLU A 27 -17.57 -4.21 -6.49
CA GLU A 27 -18.09 -4.21 -5.13
C GLU A 27 -17.30 -3.26 -4.23
N ARG A 28 -15.96 -3.33 -4.24
CA ARG A 28 -15.10 -2.43 -3.45
C ARG A 28 -15.40 -0.95 -3.74
N GLN A 29 -15.52 -0.59 -5.01
CA GLN A 29 -15.80 0.78 -5.45
C GLN A 29 -17.18 1.29 -5.02
N ALA A 30 -18.18 0.41 -5.01
CA ALA A 30 -19.52 0.73 -4.54
C ALA A 30 -19.56 0.91 -3.01
N ARG A 31 -18.95 -0.01 -2.27
CA ARG A 31 -19.04 -0.07 -0.80
C ARG A 31 -18.11 0.88 -0.06
N LYS A 32 -17.08 1.43 -0.71
CA LYS A 32 -16.15 2.39 -0.09
C LYS A 32 -16.36 3.83 -0.58
N LEU A 33 -16.03 4.79 0.28
CA LEU A 33 -15.93 6.20 -0.06
C LEU A 33 -14.50 6.49 -0.53
N ILE A 34 -14.33 6.56 -1.86
CA ILE A 34 -13.03 6.84 -2.47
C ILE A 34 -12.75 8.34 -2.41
N MET A 35 -11.74 8.71 -1.63
CA MET A 35 -11.31 10.09 -1.37
C MET A 35 -9.92 10.38 -1.96
N ILE A 36 -9.43 9.57 -2.91
CA ILE A 36 -8.16 9.84 -3.60
C ILE A 36 -8.42 10.95 -4.65
N PRO A 37 -7.81 12.14 -4.56
CA PRO A 37 -8.13 13.28 -5.44
C PRO A 37 -7.71 13.11 -6.91
N SER A 38 -6.97 12.04 -7.22
CA SER A 38 -6.59 11.67 -8.58
C SER A 38 -7.48 10.58 -9.18
N GLU A 39 -8.46 10.08 -8.43
CA GLU A 39 -9.44 9.12 -8.91
C GLU A 39 -10.77 9.83 -9.20
N SER A 40 -11.49 9.28 -10.17
CA SER A 40 -12.82 9.75 -10.57
C SER A 40 -13.61 8.58 -11.15
N TYR A 41 -14.92 8.72 -11.17
CA TYR A 41 -15.83 7.73 -11.71
C TYR A 41 -16.00 7.93 -13.22
N THR A 42 -15.36 7.09 -14.05
CA THR A 42 -15.45 7.23 -15.52
C THR A 42 -16.86 6.88 -16.02
N PRO A 43 -17.55 7.77 -16.77
CA PRO A 43 -18.89 7.50 -17.29
C PRO A 43 -18.95 6.22 -18.14
N ARG A 44 -20.06 5.46 -18.03
CA ARG A 44 -20.27 4.22 -18.79
C ARG A 44 -20.01 4.37 -20.30
N ALA A 45 -20.49 5.44 -20.93
CA ALA A 45 -20.27 5.68 -22.36
C ALA A 45 -18.78 5.83 -22.74
N VAL A 46 -17.95 6.35 -21.82
CA VAL A 46 -16.50 6.45 -22.03
C VAL A 46 -15.84 5.07 -21.89
N ARG A 47 -16.30 4.23 -20.96
CA ARG A 47 -15.84 2.84 -20.82
C ARG A 47 -16.22 1.98 -22.05
N GLU A 48 -17.43 2.17 -22.58
CA GLU A 48 -17.90 1.52 -23.80
C GLU A 48 -17.02 1.88 -25.02
N ALA A 49 -16.76 3.18 -25.21
CA ALA A 49 -15.86 3.64 -26.27
C ALA A 49 -14.44 3.06 -26.12
N LEU A 50 -13.93 2.96 -24.89
CA LEU A 50 -12.60 2.41 -24.60
C LEU A 50 -12.49 0.90 -24.92
N GLY A 51 -13.57 0.15 -24.70
CA GLY A 51 -13.66 -1.29 -24.97
C GLY A 51 -14.06 -1.65 -26.41
N SER A 52 -14.07 -0.68 -27.33
CA SER A 52 -14.53 -0.88 -28.70
C SER A 52 -13.48 -1.49 -29.63
N VAL A 53 -13.90 -1.87 -30.85
CA VAL A 53 -13.07 -2.45 -31.91
C VAL A 53 -11.89 -1.56 -32.36
N PHE A 54 -11.88 -0.28 -31.99
CA PHE A 54 -10.76 0.62 -32.23
C PHE A 54 -9.46 0.17 -31.54
N THR A 55 -9.52 -0.75 -30.57
CA THR A 55 -8.31 -1.36 -29.99
C THR A 55 -7.48 -2.16 -31.00
N ASN A 56 -8.05 -2.53 -32.16
CA ASN A 56 -7.39 -3.34 -33.18
C ASN A 56 -6.60 -2.50 -34.20
N ILE A 57 -6.72 -1.17 -34.17
CA ILE A 57 -6.25 -0.30 -35.24
C ILE A 57 -4.85 0.25 -34.93
N TYR A 58 -3.94 0.14 -35.90
CA TYR A 58 -2.60 0.72 -35.86
C TYR A 58 -2.54 1.95 -36.77
N ALA A 59 -2.38 3.14 -36.19
CA ALA A 59 -2.53 4.43 -36.91
C ALA A 59 -1.35 5.38 -36.65
N GLU A 60 -0.11 4.96 -36.88
CA GLU A 60 1.06 5.85 -36.76
C GLU A 60 0.96 7.06 -37.68
N GLY A 61 1.38 8.24 -37.18
CA GLY A 61 1.20 9.53 -37.84
C GLY A 61 0.09 10.37 -37.21
N TYR A 62 -0.44 11.33 -37.97
CA TYR A 62 -1.45 12.29 -37.52
C TYR A 62 -2.49 12.53 -38.63
N PRO A 63 -3.73 12.97 -38.30
CA PRO A 63 -4.67 13.47 -39.29
C PRO A 63 -4.13 14.72 -40.00
N LEU A 64 -4.70 15.02 -41.16
CA LEU A 64 -4.36 16.22 -41.93
C LEU A 64 -4.42 17.51 -41.08
N PRO A 65 -3.46 18.45 -41.21
CA PRO A 65 -3.43 19.67 -40.40
C PRO A 65 -4.72 20.49 -40.48
N GLU A 66 -5.38 20.50 -41.63
CA GLU A 66 -6.58 21.30 -41.90
C GLU A 66 -7.76 20.90 -41.00
N THR A 67 -7.80 19.63 -40.56
CA THR A 67 -8.84 19.11 -39.63
C THR A 67 -8.90 19.87 -38.31
N ARG A 68 -7.82 20.59 -37.93
CA ARG A 68 -7.76 21.45 -36.73
C ARG A 68 -8.82 22.57 -36.77
N TRP A 69 -9.16 23.05 -37.96
CA TRP A 69 -10.07 24.17 -38.19
C TRP A 69 -11.43 23.75 -38.74
N MET A 70 -11.64 22.45 -38.93
CA MET A 70 -12.95 21.93 -39.32
C MET A 70 -13.91 21.92 -38.13
N MET A 71 -15.17 22.21 -38.42
CA MET A 71 -16.28 22.04 -37.48
C MET A 71 -16.62 20.55 -37.30
N GLU A 72 -17.31 20.20 -36.20
CA GLU A 72 -17.66 18.80 -35.94
C GLU A 72 -18.47 18.16 -37.07
N ASP A 73 -19.42 18.87 -37.67
CA ASP A 73 -20.22 18.38 -38.81
C ASP A 73 -19.37 18.08 -40.05
N GLN A 74 -18.35 18.90 -40.32
CA GLN A 74 -17.39 18.67 -41.41
C GLN A 74 -16.46 17.49 -41.14
N ILE A 75 -16.02 17.32 -39.90
CA ILE A 75 -15.19 16.17 -39.48
C ILE A 75 -16.02 14.88 -39.58
N LEU A 76 -17.31 14.94 -39.24
CA LEU A 76 -18.24 13.81 -39.21
C LEU A 76 -18.92 13.54 -40.55
N ASP A 77 -18.64 14.32 -41.61
CA ASP A 77 -19.06 14.01 -42.97
C ASP A 77 -18.24 12.83 -43.51
N TYR A 78 -18.58 11.63 -43.07
CA TYR A 78 -17.83 10.42 -43.37
C TYR A 78 -17.69 10.20 -44.89
N GLU A 79 -18.71 10.53 -45.67
CA GLU A 79 -18.70 10.34 -47.12
C GLU A 79 -17.67 11.27 -47.78
N ALA A 80 -17.68 12.55 -47.41
CA ALA A 80 -16.71 13.52 -47.92
C ALA A 80 -15.28 13.18 -47.48
N GLN A 81 -15.08 12.86 -46.21
CA GLN A 81 -13.76 12.47 -45.67
C GLN A 81 -13.23 11.23 -46.39
N MET A 82 -14.07 10.20 -46.56
CA MET A 82 -13.67 8.95 -47.22
C MET A 82 -13.36 9.17 -48.70
N ALA A 83 -14.15 9.99 -49.41
CA ALA A 83 -13.87 10.35 -50.79
C ALA A 83 -12.55 11.10 -50.93
N PHE A 84 -12.25 11.99 -49.98
CA PHE A 84 -10.99 12.73 -49.92
C PHE A 84 -9.80 11.79 -49.69
N TYR A 85 -9.82 10.99 -48.64
CA TYR A 85 -8.71 10.07 -48.31
C TYR A 85 -8.46 9.05 -49.41
N LYS A 86 -9.50 8.51 -50.05
CA LYS A 86 -9.34 7.60 -51.21
C LYS A 86 -8.69 8.27 -52.42
N ARG A 87 -8.90 9.58 -52.60
CA ARG A 87 -8.36 10.33 -53.75
C ARG A 87 -6.96 10.86 -53.51
N TYR A 88 -6.69 11.36 -52.31
CA TYR A 88 -5.47 12.13 -52.00
C TYR A 88 -4.57 11.49 -50.94
N GLY A 89 -5.02 10.44 -50.26
CA GLY A 89 -4.33 9.82 -49.13
C GLY A 89 -4.46 10.61 -47.83
N ASP A 90 -3.78 10.12 -46.78
CA ASP A 90 -3.65 10.75 -45.46
C ASP A 90 -2.15 10.91 -45.08
N LEU A 91 -1.86 11.35 -43.86
CA LEU A 91 -0.48 11.46 -43.32
C LEU A 91 -0.12 10.28 -42.40
N ARG A 92 -0.84 9.17 -42.49
CA ARG A 92 -0.58 7.97 -41.70
C ARG A 92 0.42 7.08 -42.41
N TYR A 93 1.15 6.30 -41.63
CA TYR A 93 2.12 5.32 -42.14
C TYR A 93 1.44 4.02 -42.59
N TYR A 94 0.18 3.80 -42.17
CA TYR A 94 -0.61 2.61 -42.45
C TYR A 94 -1.96 3.02 -43.05
N MET A 95 -2.50 2.20 -43.96
CA MET A 95 -3.78 2.45 -44.64
C MET A 95 -4.94 1.72 -43.93
N GLY A 96 -6.19 2.10 -44.25
CA GLY A 96 -7.39 1.52 -43.62
C GLY A 96 -7.69 2.14 -42.25
N VAL A 97 -7.26 3.39 -42.04
CA VAL A 97 -7.31 4.12 -40.77
C VAL A 97 -8.17 5.39 -40.87
N GLU A 98 -9.00 5.51 -41.91
CA GLU A 98 -9.78 6.71 -42.20
C GLU A 98 -10.71 7.09 -41.04
N TYR A 99 -11.29 6.10 -40.36
CA TYR A 99 -12.11 6.33 -39.16
C TYR A 99 -11.29 6.68 -37.92
N ALA A 100 -10.04 6.22 -37.83
CA ALA A 100 -9.13 6.65 -36.76
C ALA A 100 -8.74 8.13 -36.94
N ASP A 101 -8.55 8.57 -38.20
CA ASP A 101 -8.32 9.97 -38.54
C ASP A 101 -9.49 10.87 -38.14
N ILE A 102 -10.71 10.46 -38.50
CA ILE A 102 -11.93 11.18 -38.12
C ILE A 102 -12.07 11.24 -36.59
N ALA A 103 -11.84 10.12 -35.89
CA ALA A 103 -11.95 10.07 -34.44
C ALA A 103 -10.88 10.92 -33.73
N GLU A 104 -9.64 10.92 -34.21
CA GLU A 104 -8.57 11.74 -33.66
C GLU A 104 -8.81 13.24 -33.93
N ALA A 105 -9.22 13.60 -35.15
CA ALA A 105 -9.61 14.97 -35.50
C ALA A 105 -10.75 15.46 -34.60
N LEU A 106 -11.78 14.63 -34.39
CA LEU A 106 -12.91 14.94 -33.53
C LEU A 106 -12.48 15.13 -32.06
N ALA A 107 -11.62 14.25 -31.53
CA ALA A 107 -11.10 14.37 -30.18
C ALA A 107 -10.32 15.67 -29.98
N ARG A 108 -9.45 16.03 -30.94
CA ARG A 108 -8.67 17.27 -30.93
C ARG A 108 -9.58 18.50 -31.00
N ARG A 109 -10.56 18.49 -31.89
CA ARG A 109 -11.52 19.60 -32.05
C ARG A 109 -12.33 19.80 -30.77
N ARG A 110 -12.91 18.74 -30.21
CA ARG A 110 -13.68 18.81 -28.96
C ARG A 110 -12.85 19.27 -27.78
N CYS A 111 -11.59 18.85 -27.70
CA CYS A 111 -10.67 19.32 -26.68
C CYS A 111 -10.40 20.82 -26.82
N ALA A 112 -10.12 21.30 -28.04
CA ALA A 112 -9.90 22.73 -28.30
C ALA A 112 -11.15 23.55 -27.94
N GLU A 113 -12.34 23.10 -28.34
CA GLU A 113 -13.61 23.76 -28.01
C GLU A 113 -13.92 23.74 -26.51
N ALA A 114 -13.53 22.68 -25.78
CA ALA A 114 -13.73 22.61 -24.33
C ALA A 114 -12.83 23.58 -23.55
N PHE A 115 -11.63 23.88 -24.05
CA PHE A 115 -10.70 24.82 -23.42
C PHE A 115 -10.81 26.26 -23.94
N ALA A 116 -11.55 26.48 -25.03
CA ALA A 116 -11.71 27.79 -25.62
C ALA A 116 -12.26 28.81 -24.62
N THR A 117 -11.78 30.04 -24.74
CA THR A 117 -12.23 31.19 -23.97
C THR A 117 -12.55 32.33 -24.92
N ASP A 118 -13.23 33.37 -24.43
CA ASP A 118 -13.51 34.57 -25.23
C ASP A 118 -12.22 35.21 -25.79
N ALA A 119 -11.11 35.10 -25.07
CA ALA A 119 -9.81 35.64 -25.48
C ALA A 119 -9.01 34.70 -26.41
N VAL A 120 -9.20 33.38 -26.28
CA VAL A 120 -8.48 32.36 -27.06
C VAL A 120 -9.49 31.37 -27.64
N PRO A 121 -9.96 31.59 -28.89
CA PRO A 121 -10.91 30.70 -29.53
C PRO A 121 -10.28 29.34 -29.89
N ALA A 122 -11.11 28.32 -30.09
CA ALA A 122 -10.70 26.95 -30.39
C ALA A 122 -9.71 26.85 -31.57
N ASP A 123 -9.88 27.67 -32.60
CA ASP A 123 -9.03 27.70 -33.81
C ASP A 123 -7.57 28.13 -33.54
N ARG A 124 -7.31 28.68 -32.35
CA ARG A 124 -5.98 29.07 -31.88
C ARG A 124 -5.37 28.06 -30.90
N ILE A 125 -6.04 26.94 -30.65
CA ILE A 125 -5.60 25.93 -29.69
C ILE A 125 -5.17 24.68 -30.45
N TYR A 126 -3.88 24.38 -30.40
CA TYR A 126 -3.31 23.16 -30.96
C TYR A 126 -3.32 22.07 -29.90
N VAL A 127 -3.93 20.93 -30.24
CA VAL A 127 -4.09 19.79 -29.33
C VAL A 127 -3.38 18.56 -29.91
N ASN A 128 -2.55 17.91 -29.10
CA ASN A 128 -2.10 16.54 -29.30
C ASN A 128 -2.78 15.62 -28.26
N VAL A 129 -3.47 14.58 -28.74
CA VAL A 129 -4.27 13.63 -27.92
C VAL A 129 -3.64 12.24 -27.83
N GLN A 130 -2.43 12.04 -28.35
CA GLN A 130 -1.79 10.74 -28.39
C GLN A 130 -0.96 10.33 -27.15
N PRO A 131 -0.53 11.22 -26.23
CA PRO A 131 0.23 10.79 -25.06
C PRO A 131 -0.49 9.72 -24.23
N LEU A 132 0.22 8.63 -23.93
CA LEU A 132 -0.38 7.46 -23.27
C LEU A 132 -0.87 7.74 -21.85
N SER A 133 -0.25 8.71 -21.17
CA SER A 133 -0.60 9.20 -19.83
C SER A 133 0.13 10.53 -19.54
N GLY A 134 -0.09 11.11 -18.36
CA GLY A 134 0.47 12.43 -17.99
C GLY A 134 2.00 12.45 -17.93
N SER A 135 2.62 11.38 -17.42
CA SER A 135 4.09 11.32 -17.34
C SER A 135 4.77 11.31 -18.72
N PRO A 136 4.35 10.46 -19.67
CA PRO A 136 4.80 10.57 -21.07
C PRO A 136 4.52 11.93 -21.70
N ALA A 137 3.38 12.57 -21.39
CA ALA A 137 3.06 13.89 -21.92
C ALA A 137 4.09 14.95 -21.50
N ASN A 138 4.44 15.02 -20.20
CA ASN A 138 5.46 15.95 -19.72
C ASN A 138 6.84 15.63 -20.32
N ILE A 139 7.20 14.36 -20.45
CA ILE A 139 8.47 13.95 -21.09
C ILE A 139 8.51 14.38 -22.55
N ALA A 140 7.42 14.25 -23.30
CA ALA A 140 7.32 14.73 -24.67
C ALA A 140 7.49 16.26 -24.78
N VAL A 141 6.99 17.03 -23.80
CA VAL A 141 7.25 18.48 -23.75
C VAL A 141 8.74 18.75 -23.51
N TYR A 142 9.39 18.01 -22.61
CA TYR A 142 10.82 18.20 -22.37
C TYR A 142 11.65 17.83 -23.60
N GLU A 143 11.38 16.67 -24.21
CA GLU A 143 12.02 16.24 -25.45
C GLU A 143 11.82 17.26 -26.58
N ALA A 144 10.60 17.82 -26.69
CA ALA A 144 10.31 18.82 -27.70
C ALA A 144 11.09 20.13 -27.48
N LEU A 145 11.30 20.57 -26.24
CA LEU A 145 11.69 21.95 -25.91
C LEU A 145 13.09 22.13 -25.30
N LEU A 146 13.64 21.09 -24.69
CA LEU A 146 14.87 21.13 -23.90
C LEU A 146 15.98 20.28 -24.55
N LYS A 147 17.21 20.49 -24.08
CA LYS A 147 18.36 19.61 -24.28
C LYS A 147 18.77 18.98 -22.96
N GLU A 148 19.41 17.82 -23.02
CA GLU A 148 19.99 17.20 -21.82
C GLU A 148 20.94 18.18 -21.10
N GLY A 149 20.85 18.24 -19.77
CA GLY A 149 21.58 19.20 -18.94
C GLY A 149 20.93 20.59 -18.82
N ASP A 150 19.89 20.91 -19.59
CA ASP A 150 19.11 22.14 -19.38
C ASP A 150 18.53 22.17 -17.96
N THR A 151 18.33 23.38 -17.43
CA THR A 151 17.76 23.56 -16.09
C THR A 151 16.24 23.57 -16.13
N ILE A 152 15.61 22.84 -15.21
CA ILE A 152 14.16 22.85 -14.99
C ILE A 152 13.85 23.38 -13.59
N LEU A 153 12.83 24.23 -13.48
CA LEU A 153 12.35 24.75 -12.20
C LEU A 153 10.94 24.20 -11.93
N GLY A 154 10.81 23.35 -10.91
CA GLY A 154 9.54 22.71 -10.51
C GLY A 154 9.24 22.86 -9.03
N MET A 155 8.06 22.44 -8.58
CA MET A 155 7.73 22.43 -7.15
C MET A 155 8.40 21.24 -6.45
N ASP A 156 8.93 21.47 -5.25
CA ASP A 156 9.45 20.39 -4.40
C ASP A 156 8.37 19.33 -4.12
N LEU A 157 8.74 18.04 -4.24
CA LEU A 157 7.82 16.92 -4.06
C LEU A 157 7.20 16.91 -2.65
N THR A 158 7.95 17.35 -1.64
CA THR A 158 7.46 17.38 -0.25
C THR A 158 6.43 18.47 -0.01
N HIS A 159 6.33 19.47 -0.90
CA HIS A 159 5.42 20.62 -0.78
C HIS A 159 4.25 20.59 -1.78
N GLY A 160 4.15 19.58 -2.65
CA GLY A 160 3.03 19.51 -3.60
C GLY A 160 3.37 19.09 -5.03
N GLY A 161 4.66 19.06 -5.37
CA GLY A 161 5.14 18.75 -6.72
C GLY A 161 4.81 17.33 -7.20
N HIS A 162 5.13 17.06 -8.47
CA HIS A 162 4.99 15.74 -9.08
C HIS A 162 6.35 15.14 -9.45
N LEU A 163 6.42 13.82 -9.54
CA LEU A 163 7.66 13.11 -9.90
C LEU A 163 8.26 13.59 -11.24
N THR A 164 7.42 13.95 -12.20
CA THR A 164 7.88 14.40 -13.54
C THR A 164 8.32 15.86 -13.59
N HIS A 165 8.39 16.55 -12.45
CA HIS A 165 8.81 17.95 -12.37
C HIS A 165 10.26 18.09 -11.86
N GLY A 166 11.09 17.06 -12.09
CA GLY A 166 12.51 17.05 -11.76
C GLY A 166 12.94 16.11 -10.62
N SER A 167 12.06 15.23 -10.15
CA SER A 167 12.45 14.25 -9.11
C SER A 167 13.60 13.36 -9.58
N PRO A 168 14.63 13.09 -8.76
CA PRO A 168 15.74 12.22 -9.12
C PRO A 168 15.31 10.76 -9.39
N ALA A 169 14.11 10.37 -8.93
CA ALA A 169 13.52 9.06 -9.21
C ALA A 169 12.91 8.96 -10.63
N ASN A 170 12.81 10.07 -11.36
CA ASN A 170 12.21 10.13 -12.70
C ASN A 170 13.24 10.61 -13.73
N VAL A 171 13.02 10.27 -15.00
CA VAL A 171 13.84 10.74 -16.14
C VAL A 171 14.03 12.27 -16.13
N SER A 172 13.03 13.04 -15.71
CA SER A 172 13.14 14.50 -15.61
C SER A 172 14.26 14.95 -14.65
N GLY A 173 14.43 14.30 -13.50
CA GLY A 173 15.54 14.61 -12.58
C GLY A 173 16.84 13.89 -12.90
N GLN A 174 16.82 12.90 -13.80
CA GLN A 174 18.01 12.18 -14.26
C GLN A 174 18.70 12.89 -15.44
N ARG A 175 17.93 13.47 -16.37
CA ARG A 175 18.45 14.10 -17.61
C ARG A 175 18.66 15.61 -17.49
N TYR A 176 17.97 16.28 -16.58
CA TYR A 176 17.98 17.74 -16.47
C TYR A 176 18.48 18.20 -15.10
N HIS A 177 19.01 19.42 -15.04
CA HIS A 177 19.37 20.03 -13.77
C HIS A 177 18.11 20.56 -13.07
N ALA A 178 17.59 19.83 -12.10
CA ALA A 178 16.37 20.20 -11.38
C ALA A 178 16.65 21.19 -10.23
N VAL A 179 15.91 22.29 -10.24
CA VAL A 179 15.82 23.28 -9.15
C VAL A 179 14.38 23.28 -8.64
N PHE A 180 14.20 23.43 -7.32
CA PHE A 180 12.87 23.34 -6.70
C PHE A 180 12.49 24.63 -5.99
N TYR A 181 11.29 25.14 -6.30
CA TYR A 181 10.62 26.14 -5.48
C TYR A 181 9.68 25.49 -4.46
N ARG A 182 9.32 26.24 -3.43
CA ARG A 182 8.53 25.78 -2.28
C ARG A 182 7.39 26.74 -1.97
N VAL A 183 6.58 26.35 -1.00
CA VAL A 183 5.67 27.27 -0.32
C VAL A 183 6.40 28.02 0.78
N ASP A 184 5.94 29.23 1.09
CA ASP A 184 6.41 30.00 2.24
C ASP A 184 6.09 29.24 3.54
N PRO A 185 7.05 29.08 4.46
CA PRO A 185 6.88 28.22 5.64
C PRO A 185 5.88 28.77 6.68
N LYS A 186 5.42 30.02 6.56
CA LYS A 186 4.48 30.63 7.50
C LYS A 186 3.05 30.61 6.98
N THR A 187 2.87 31.01 5.73
CA THR A 187 1.57 31.07 5.06
C THR A 187 1.20 29.74 4.42
N GLU A 188 2.18 28.88 4.15
CA GLU A 188 2.07 27.64 3.38
C GLU A 188 1.58 27.87 1.94
N LEU A 189 1.61 29.11 1.42
CA LEU A 189 1.24 29.43 0.03
C LEU A 189 2.48 29.54 -0.86
N LEU A 190 2.30 29.43 -2.18
CA LEU A 190 3.39 29.64 -3.15
C LEU A 190 4.11 30.97 -2.91
N ASP A 191 5.44 30.90 -2.76
CA ASP A 191 6.30 32.05 -2.59
C ASP A 191 6.79 32.55 -3.95
N TYR A 192 6.04 33.48 -4.55
CA TYR A 192 6.36 34.01 -5.88
C TYR A 192 7.66 34.81 -5.93
N ASP A 193 8.09 35.39 -4.81
CA ASP A 193 9.36 36.11 -4.71
C ASP A 193 10.52 35.11 -4.75
N GLN A 194 10.44 34.02 -3.98
CA GLN A 194 11.40 32.92 -4.07
C GLN A 194 11.42 32.30 -5.47
N ILE A 195 10.26 32.06 -6.10
CA ILE A 195 10.20 31.53 -7.47
C ILE A 195 10.92 32.47 -8.44
N ARG A 196 10.72 33.78 -8.32
CA ARG A 196 11.38 34.80 -9.15
C ARG A 196 12.90 34.83 -8.92
N ASP A 197 13.34 34.79 -7.68
CA ASP A 197 14.76 34.80 -7.32
C ASP A 197 15.49 33.55 -7.83
N LEU A 198 14.89 32.35 -7.65
CA LEU A 198 15.41 31.11 -8.20
C LEU A 198 15.48 31.15 -9.72
N THR A 199 14.46 31.71 -10.38
CA THR A 199 14.42 31.88 -11.83
C THR A 199 15.56 32.77 -12.33
N ARG A 200 15.79 33.92 -11.70
CA ARG A 200 16.90 34.83 -12.05
C ARG A 200 18.26 34.18 -11.85
N LYS A 201 18.43 33.48 -10.72
CA LYS A 201 19.69 32.85 -10.32
C LYS A 201 20.07 31.68 -11.22
N HIS A 202 19.11 30.80 -11.51
CA HIS A 202 19.38 29.54 -12.20
C HIS A 202 19.05 29.58 -13.70
N ARG A 203 18.35 30.62 -14.17
CA ARG A 203 17.94 30.84 -15.57
C ARG A 203 17.38 29.55 -16.22
N PRO A 204 16.34 28.94 -15.62
CA PRO A 204 15.78 27.68 -16.10
C PRO A 204 15.31 27.80 -17.55
N ARG A 205 15.38 26.71 -18.32
CA ARG A 205 14.83 26.67 -19.67
C ARG A 205 13.30 26.53 -19.64
N ILE A 206 12.77 25.91 -18.59
CA ILE A 206 11.35 25.73 -18.35
C ILE A 206 11.02 25.89 -16.87
N ILE A 207 9.90 26.57 -16.60
CA ILE A 207 9.26 26.61 -15.30
C ILE A 207 8.01 25.74 -15.38
N VAL A 208 7.88 24.80 -14.46
CA VAL A 208 6.73 23.89 -14.35
C VAL A 208 5.83 24.37 -13.23
N ALA A 209 4.60 24.77 -13.58
CA ALA A 209 3.56 25.18 -12.66
C ALA A 209 2.40 24.16 -12.72
N GLY A 210 2.34 23.28 -11.73
CA GLY A 210 1.36 22.20 -11.70
C GLY A 210 1.60 21.29 -10.51
N TYR A 211 0.52 20.79 -9.90
CA TYR A 211 0.60 20.26 -8.55
C TYR A 211 -0.18 18.96 -8.40
N THR A 212 0.39 18.06 -7.59
CA THR A 212 -0.24 16.81 -7.17
C THR A 212 -0.89 16.96 -5.80
N SER A 213 -0.30 17.76 -4.90
CA SER A 213 -0.78 17.91 -3.53
C SER A 213 -0.67 19.34 -2.99
N TYR A 214 -1.10 20.31 -3.80
CA TYR A 214 -1.27 21.70 -3.41
C TYR A 214 -2.72 22.14 -3.64
N PRO A 215 -3.46 22.59 -2.62
CA PRO A 215 -4.91 22.79 -2.69
C PRO A 215 -5.35 24.18 -3.18
N ARG A 216 -4.41 25.02 -3.66
CA ARG A 216 -4.68 26.40 -4.07
C ARG A 216 -4.47 26.64 -5.56
N ALA A 217 -5.17 27.63 -6.08
CA ALA A 217 -4.97 28.12 -7.43
C ALA A 217 -3.66 28.92 -7.56
N PRO A 218 -2.82 28.67 -8.59
CA PRO A 218 -1.69 29.52 -8.88
C PRO A 218 -2.14 30.80 -9.61
N ASP A 219 -1.31 31.82 -9.49
CA ASP A 219 -1.40 33.02 -10.31
C ASP A 219 -0.63 32.81 -11.62
N TRP A 220 -1.37 32.44 -12.66
CA TRP A 220 -0.83 32.17 -13.99
C TRP A 220 -0.15 33.39 -14.62
N ARG A 221 -0.64 34.60 -14.32
CA ARG A 221 -0.05 35.83 -14.84
C ARG A 221 1.32 36.05 -14.20
N THR A 222 1.41 35.94 -12.88
CA THR A 222 2.68 36.09 -12.17
C THR A 222 3.70 35.04 -12.61
N PHE A 223 3.31 33.78 -12.77
CA PHE A 223 4.19 32.74 -13.33
C PHE A 223 4.69 33.09 -14.74
N ARG A 224 3.80 33.62 -15.59
CA ARG A 224 4.17 34.04 -16.94
C ARG A 224 5.18 35.19 -16.92
N GLU A 225 4.93 36.22 -16.14
CA GLU A 225 5.84 37.36 -15.97
C GLU A 225 7.23 36.90 -15.50
N ILE A 226 7.30 35.96 -14.55
CA ILE A 226 8.57 35.39 -14.07
C ILE A 226 9.30 34.62 -15.18
N ALA A 227 8.59 33.78 -15.94
CA ALA A 227 9.19 33.02 -17.04
C ALA A 227 9.79 33.95 -18.12
N ASP A 228 9.10 35.05 -18.44
CA ASP A 228 9.52 36.01 -19.46
C ASP A 228 10.82 36.76 -19.09
N GLU A 229 11.09 36.99 -17.80
CA GLU A 229 12.31 37.69 -17.35
C GLU A 229 13.62 37.03 -17.81
N VAL A 230 13.60 35.71 -18.01
CA VAL A 230 14.78 34.94 -18.44
C VAL A 230 14.57 34.23 -19.78
N GLY A 231 13.40 34.39 -20.41
CA GLY A 231 13.03 33.71 -21.64
C GLY A 231 12.81 32.21 -21.47
N ALA A 232 12.28 31.79 -20.32
CA ALA A 232 11.92 30.41 -20.04
C ALA A 232 10.55 30.06 -20.64
N TYR A 233 10.36 28.79 -21.00
CA TYR A 233 9.02 28.26 -21.25
C TYR A 233 8.24 28.13 -19.94
N LEU A 234 6.92 28.30 -20.01
CA LEU A 234 6.00 28.04 -18.91
C LEU A 234 5.17 26.81 -19.28
N LEU A 235 5.38 25.72 -18.55
CA LEU A 235 4.59 24.50 -18.63
C LEU A 235 3.56 24.49 -17.51
N ALA A 236 2.28 24.60 -17.85
CA ALA A 236 1.19 24.41 -16.91
C ALA A 236 0.74 22.94 -16.92
N ASP A 237 1.07 22.18 -15.89
CA ASP A 237 0.57 20.81 -15.71
C ASP A 237 -0.71 20.85 -14.87
N ILE A 238 -1.85 20.88 -15.55
CA ILE A 238 -3.18 20.95 -14.92
C ILE A 238 -3.84 19.57 -14.80
N ALA A 239 -3.06 18.49 -14.76
CA ALA A 239 -3.58 17.13 -14.75
C ALA A 239 -4.68 16.88 -13.71
N HIS A 240 -4.57 17.50 -12.54
CA HIS A 240 -5.52 17.39 -11.45
C HIS A 240 -6.80 18.22 -11.64
N VAL A 241 -6.73 19.35 -12.34
CA VAL A 241 -7.79 20.38 -12.38
C VAL A 241 -8.34 20.64 -13.78
N ALA A 242 -7.97 19.84 -14.79
CA ALA A 242 -8.39 20.04 -16.17
C ALA A 242 -9.92 20.12 -16.35
N GLY A 243 -10.69 19.26 -15.67
CA GLY A 243 -12.15 19.33 -15.71
C GLY A 243 -12.67 20.65 -15.12
N MET A 244 -12.07 21.10 -14.03
CA MET A 244 -12.43 22.34 -13.35
C MET A 244 -12.09 23.58 -14.18
N VAL A 245 -10.97 23.56 -14.92
CA VAL A 245 -10.59 24.62 -15.85
C VAL A 245 -11.63 24.75 -16.97
N ILE A 246 -12.00 23.63 -17.61
CA ILE A 246 -13.05 23.61 -18.65
C ILE A 246 -14.38 24.16 -18.12
N ALA A 247 -14.76 23.80 -16.90
CA ALA A 247 -16.00 24.25 -16.27
C ALA A 247 -15.94 25.68 -15.69
N GLY A 248 -14.78 26.36 -15.74
CA GLY A 248 -14.58 27.66 -15.10
C GLY A 248 -14.69 27.65 -13.58
N ALA A 249 -14.46 26.50 -12.94
CA ALA A 249 -14.36 26.36 -11.48
C ALA A 249 -12.92 26.57 -10.96
N TYR A 250 -11.93 26.63 -11.87
CA TYR A 250 -10.52 26.89 -11.59
C TYR A 250 -9.94 27.81 -12.67
N PRO A 251 -9.01 28.73 -12.35
CA PRO A 251 -8.48 29.67 -13.34
C PRO A 251 -7.74 28.95 -14.47
N THR A 252 -7.96 29.40 -15.70
CA THR A 252 -7.33 28.81 -16.89
C THR A 252 -5.88 29.30 -17.06
N PRO A 253 -4.92 28.40 -17.34
CA PRO A 253 -3.57 28.79 -17.78
C PRO A 253 -3.52 29.19 -19.26
N LEU A 254 -4.60 28.98 -20.03
CA LEU A 254 -4.64 29.29 -21.45
C LEU A 254 -4.51 30.79 -21.70
N GLY A 255 -3.62 31.19 -22.60
CA GLY A 255 -3.24 32.58 -22.82
C GLY A 255 -2.06 33.05 -21.97
N HIS A 256 -1.67 32.28 -20.94
CA HIS A 256 -0.48 32.54 -20.12
C HIS A 256 0.63 31.52 -20.40
N ALA A 257 0.32 30.22 -20.24
CA ALA A 257 1.27 29.14 -20.42
C ALA A 257 1.66 28.96 -21.90
N HIS A 258 2.93 28.60 -22.13
CA HIS A 258 3.42 28.25 -23.46
C HIS A 258 2.94 26.86 -23.89
N VAL A 259 2.91 25.94 -22.92
CA VAL A 259 2.42 24.58 -23.09
C VAL A 259 1.57 24.22 -21.88
N ILE A 260 0.45 23.54 -22.11
CA ILE A 260 -0.42 23.00 -21.07
C ILE A 260 -0.45 21.48 -21.24
N THR A 261 -0.19 20.74 -20.17
CA THR A 261 -0.38 19.29 -20.15
C THR A 261 -1.47 18.92 -19.16
N PHE A 262 -2.22 17.87 -19.46
CA PHE A 262 -3.17 17.31 -18.51
C PHE A 262 -3.49 15.85 -18.77
N THR A 263 -3.84 15.14 -17.70
CA THR A 263 -4.43 13.81 -17.78
C THR A 263 -5.94 13.86 -17.94
N THR A 264 -6.51 12.88 -18.64
CA THR A 264 -7.95 12.87 -18.91
C THR A 264 -8.80 12.14 -17.89
N HIS A 265 -8.22 11.46 -16.89
CA HIS A 265 -8.94 10.55 -15.97
C HIS A 265 -9.19 11.10 -14.56
N LYS A 266 -8.70 12.30 -14.22
CA LYS A 266 -8.91 12.90 -12.89
C LYS A 266 -10.23 13.67 -12.85
N THR A 267 -10.23 14.95 -12.52
CA THR A 267 -11.44 15.80 -12.54
C THR A 267 -12.14 15.85 -13.91
N LEU A 268 -11.45 15.50 -15.00
CA LEU A 268 -12.07 15.38 -16.34
C LEU A 268 -12.97 14.13 -16.51
N CYS A 269 -12.81 13.11 -15.66
CA CYS A 269 -13.62 11.89 -15.66
C CYS A 269 -13.57 11.05 -16.95
N GLY A 270 -12.57 11.26 -17.81
CA GLY A 270 -12.35 10.52 -19.05
C GLY A 270 -11.51 9.24 -18.86
N PRO A 271 -11.00 8.64 -19.96
CA PRO A 271 -10.16 7.44 -19.90
C PRO A 271 -8.76 7.77 -19.37
N ARG A 272 -7.95 6.76 -19.05
CA ARG A 272 -6.52 6.95 -18.72
C ARG A 272 -5.70 7.31 -19.98
N ALA A 273 -5.57 8.61 -20.24
CA ALA A 273 -4.74 9.21 -21.28
C ALA A 273 -4.25 10.60 -20.84
N ALA A 274 -3.58 11.33 -21.74
CA ALA A 274 -3.22 12.73 -21.55
C ALA A 274 -3.24 13.51 -22.86
N CYS A 275 -3.28 14.84 -22.74
CA CYS A 275 -3.22 15.76 -23.86
C CYS A 275 -2.16 16.83 -23.62
N ILE A 276 -1.67 17.40 -24.73
CA ILE A 276 -0.76 18.54 -24.74
C ILE A 276 -1.37 19.65 -25.59
N LEU A 277 -1.49 20.83 -25.01
CA LEU A 277 -2.07 22.02 -25.63
C LEU A 277 -1.01 23.10 -25.78
N THR A 278 -1.08 23.85 -26.87
CA THR A 278 -0.32 25.09 -27.07
C THR A 278 -1.09 26.04 -27.97
N THR A 279 -0.81 27.34 -27.88
CA THR A 279 -1.32 28.35 -28.81
C THR A 279 -0.29 28.75 -29.87
N ASP A 280 0.90 28.12 -29.85
CA ASP A 280 2.01 28.41 -30.77
C ASP A 280 2.14 27.31 -31.85
N PRO A 281 1.96 27.64 -33.14
CA PRO A 281 2.09 26.70 -34.26
C PRO A 281 3.50 26.11 -34.45
N LEU A 282 4.56 26.74 -33.93
CA LEU A 282 5.92 26.21 -33.97
C LEU A 282 6.14 25.17 -32.88
N ILE A 283 5.55 25.37 -31.70
CA ILE A 283 5.65 24.43 -30.59
C ILE A 283 4.85 23.15 -30.89
N THR A 284 3.65 23.24 -31.50
CA THR A 284 2.87 22.03 -31.88
C THR A 284 3.65 21.08 -32.78
N ARG A 285 4.41 21.58 -33.77
CA ARG A 285 5.19 20.69 -34.66
C ARG A 285 6.27 19.93 -33.89
N ARG A 286 6.94 20.59 -32.94
CA ARG A 286 7.96 19.97 -32.09
C ARG A 286 7.34 18.95 -31.14
N ILE A 287 6.18 19.27 -30.56
CA ILE A 287 5.44 18.35 -29.68
C ILE A 287 4.96 17.12 -30.46
N ASP A 288 4.32 17.32 -31.62
CA ASP A 288 3.83 16.22 -32.46
C ASP A 288 5.00 15.28 -32.78
N HIS A 289 6.14 15.81 -33.24
CA HIS A 289 7.35 15.03 -33.50
C HIS A 289 7.91 14.31 -32.25
N ALA A 290 7.92 14.98 -31.09
CA ALA A 290 8.42 14.39 -29.85
C ALA A 290 7.53 13.24 -29.36
N VAL A 291 6.20 13.35 -29.52
CA VAL A 291 5.28 12.26 -29.21
C VAL A 291 5.47 11.12 -30.22
N PHE A 292 5.38 11.41 -31.51
CA PHE A 292 5.65 10.46 -32.59
C PHE A 292 6.40 11.16 -33.75
N PRO A 293 7.54 10.64 -34.22
CA PRO A 293 8.11 9.31 -33.91
C PRO A 293 9.06 9.29 -32.70
N GLY A 294 9.17 10.38 -31.93
CA GLY A 294 10.20 10.52 -30.89
C GLY A 294 10.12 9.51 -29.75
N LEU A 295 8.97 9.40 -29.09
CA LEU A 295 8.82 8.63 -27.84
C LEU A 295 7.84 7.46 -27.92
N GLN A 296 6.83 7.54 -28.78
CA GLN A 296 5.78 6.54 -28.92
C GLN A 296 5.73 5.99 -30.36
N GLY A 297 5.18 4.78 -30.54
CA GLY A 297 4.81 4.21 -31.85
C GLY A 297 3.32 4.43 -32.14
N GLY A 298 2.62 3.36 -32.56
CA GLY A 298 1.17 3.38 -32.82
C GLY A 298 0.32 3.97 -31.68
N PRO A 299 -0.55 4.95 -31.94
CA PRO A 299 -1.41 5.54 -30.91
C PRO A 299 -2.49 4.55 -30.47
N HIS A 300 -2.94 4.66 -29.22
CA HIS A 300 -4.06 3.87 -28.72
C HIS A 300 -5.38 4.49 -29.19
N VAL A 301 -5.87 4.06 -30.36
CA VAL A 301 -7.03 4.66 -31.05
C VAL A 301 -8.29 4.67 -30.18
N ASN A 302 -8.56 3.57 -29.49
CA ASN A 302 -9.67 3.48 -28.53
C ASN A 302 -9.62 4.54 -27.41
N LYS A 303 -8.43 5.02 -27.00
CA LYS A 303 -8.31 6.08 -26.00
C LYS A 303 -8.81 7.42 -26.53
N PHE A 304 -8.41 7.84 -27.73
CA PHE A 304 -8.88 9.14 -28.24
C PHE A 304 -10.35 9.11 -28.69
N VAL A 305 -10.88 7.94 -29.08
CA VAL A 305 -12.32 7.73 -29.27
C VAL A 305 -13.06 7.96 -27.93
N ALA A 306 -12.58 7.34 -26.85
CA ALA A 306 -13.14 7.57 -25.51
C ALA A 306 -12.95 9.02 -25.01
N MET A 307 -11.84 9.69 -25.37
CA MET A 307 -11.63 11.10 -25.07
C MET A 307 -12.61 12.00 -25.84
N ALA A 308 -12.93 11.72 -27.09
CA ALA A 308 -13.93 12.48 -27.85
C ALA A 308 -15.31 12.45 -27.16
N VAL A 309 -15.68 11.33 -26.53
CA VAL A 309 -16.89 11.24 -25.68
C VAL A 309 -16.72 12.07 -24.41
N ALA A 310 -15.59 11.94 -23.71
CA ALA A 310 -15.33 12.68 -22.48
C ALA A 310 -15.36 14.21 -22.70
N PHE A 311 -14.74 14.73 -23.76
CA PHE A 311 -14.75 16.17 -24.08
C PHE A 311 -16.14 16.68 -24.48
N ARG A 312 -16.96 15.84 -25.14
CA ARG A 312 -18.36 16.18 -25.40
C ARG A 312 -19.15 16.34 -24.08
N LEU A 313 -18.96 15.43 -23.13
CA LEU A 313 -19.60 15.51 -21.82
C LEU A 313 -19.09 16.71 -21.01
N ALA A 314 -17.79 17.03 -21.11
CA ALA A 314 -17.15 18.11 -20.38
C ALA A 314 -17.72 19.51 -20.72
N ARG A 315 -18.37 19.66 -21.88
CA ARG A 315 -19.01 20.91 -22.34
C ARG A 315 -20.48 21.03 -21.94
N THR A 316 -21.01 20.08 -21.17
CA THR A 316 -22.43 20.11 -20.74
C THR A 316 -22.60 20.91 -19.46
N GLU A 317 -23.77 21.54 -19.28
CA GLU A 317 -24.12 22.23 -18.04
C GLU A 317 -24.08 21.30 -16.81
N ARG A 318 -24.43 20.01 -17.00
CA ARG A 318 -24.33 19.00 -15.94
C ARG A 318 -22.88 18.80 -15.48
N PHE A 319 -21.92 18.76 -16.41
CA PHE A 319 -20.52 18.65 -16.05
C PHE A 319 -20.01 19.93 -15.41
N ARG A 320 -20.42 21.10 -15.90
CA ARG A 320 -20.14 22.39 -15.25
C ARG A 320 -20.60 22.38 -13.80
N ALA A 321 -21.86 22.05 -13.54
CA ALA A 321 -22.42 21.94 -12.18
C ALA A 321 -21.64 20.96 -11.30
N LEU A 322 -21.25 19.80 -11.85
CA LEU A 322 -20.42 18.81 -11.14
C LEU A 322 -19.09 19.42 -10.66
N GLN A 323 -18.35 20.12 -11.53
CA GLN A 323 -17.04 20.67 -11.16
C GLN A 323 -17.14 21.76 -10.08
N HIS A 324 -18.16 22.60 -10.14
CA HIS A 324 -18.42 23.60 -9.09
C HIS A 324 -18.82 22.93 -7.77
N GLN A 325 -19.62 21.86 -7.81
CA GLN A 325 -19.96 21.08 -6.61
C GLN A 325 -18.74 20.36 -6.02
N ILE A 326 -17.81 19.86 -6.84
CA ILE A 326 -16.55 19.25 -6.38
C ILE A 326 -15.78 20.25 -5.50
N VAL A 327 -15.64 21.50 -5.94
CA VAL A 327 -14.96 22.57 -5.19
C VAL A 327 -15.73 22.95 -3.93
N ALA A 328 -17.05 23.11 -4.03
CA ALA A 328 -17.90 23.42 -2.88
C ALA A 328 -17.78 22.34 -1.78
N ASN A 329 -17.84 21.08 -2.17
CA ASN A 329 -17.66 19.94 -1.28
C ASN A 329 -16.27 19.93 -0.63
N ALA A 330 -15.21 20.19 -1.39
CA ALA A 330 -13.84 20.21 -0.85
C ALA A 330 -13.67 21.32 0.19
N ARG A 331 -14.25 22.50 -0.04
CA ARG A 331 -14.27 23.61 0.92
C ARG A 331 -15.02 23.27 2.20
N VAL A 332 -16.22 22.70 2.07
CA VAL A 332 -17.03 22.30 3.24
C VAL A 332 -16.35 21.19 4.03
N LEU A 333 -15.76 20.20 3.36
CA LEU A 333 -15.00 19.13 4.02
C LEU A 333 -13.80 19.70 4.78
N ALA A 334 -13.03 20.62 4.18
CA ALA A 334 -11.92 21.29 4.86
C ALA A 334 -12.38 22.03 6.11
N GLN A 335 -13.42 22.86 5.98
CA GLN A 335 -13.97 23.64 7.08
C GLN A 335 -14.50 22.72 8.21
N ALA A 336 -15.24 21.67 7.86
CA ALA A 336 -15.83 20.76 8.84
C ALA A 336 -14.75 19.95 9.59
N LEU A 337 -13.64 19.59 8.94
CA LEU A 337 -12.51 18.95 9.61
C LEU A 337 -11.82 19.91 10.59
N GLU A 338 -11.72 21.20 10.27
CA GLU A 338 -11.23 22.22 11.20
C GLU A 338 -12.18 22.45 12.39
N GLU A 339 -13.49 22.45 12.13
CA GLU A 339 -14.53 22.51 13.19
C GLU A 339 -14.44 21.28 14.12
N GLU A 340 -14.04 20.13 13.59
CA GLU A 340 -13.70 18.93 14.35
C GLU A 340 -12.33 19.01 15.07
N GLY A 341 -11.61 20.13 14.99
CA GLY A 341 -10.32 20.33 15.65
C GLY A 341 -9.15 19.64 14.97
N LEU A 342 -9.29 19.21 13.72
CA LEU A 342 -8.17 18.77 12.90
C LEU A 342 -7.48 19.96 12.22
N ARG A 343 -6.19 19.83 11.90
CA ARG A 343 -5.46 20.86 11.17
C ARG A 343 -5.48 20.58 9.67
N VAL A 344 -5.94 21.55 8.88
CA VAL A 344 -5.90 21.54 7.41
C VAL A 344 -4.76 22.46 6.93
N PRO A 345 -3.63 21.92 6.44
CA PRO A 345 -2.53 22.75 5.91
C PRO A 345 -2.95 23.59 4.70
N TYR A 346 -2.11 24.57 4.33
CA TYR A 346 -2.34 25.52 3.24
C TYR A 346 -3.54 26.48 3.47
N GLY A 347 -4.07 26.51 4.70
CA GLY A 347 -5.19 27.37 5.13
C GLY A 347 -6.55 27.03 4.51
N GLY A 348 -6.73 25.79 4.03
CA GLY A 348 -7.93 25.33 3.33
C GLY A 348 -7.70 25.08 1.84
N THR A 349 -8.78 25.16 1.04
CA THR A 349 -8.76 24.78 -0.37
C THR A 349 -9.64 25.68 -1.24
N ASP A 350 -9.22 25.88 -2.49
CA ASP A 350 -10.04 26.41 -3.58
C ASP A 350 -10.11 25.43 -4.77
N SER A 351 -9.67 24.19 -4.55
CA SER A 351 -9.57 23.14 -5.55
C SER A 351 -10.49 21.96 -5.21
N HIS A 352 -10.22 20.78 -5.78
CA HIS A 352 -10.95 19.53 -5.51
C HIS A 352 -10.30 18.67 -4.41
N LEU A 353 -9.21 19.14 -3.79
CA LEU A 353 -8.45 18.39 -2.80
C LEU A 353 -8.09 19.23 -1.58
N LEU A 354 -7.77 18.54 -0.49
CA LEU A 354 -7.27 19.11 0.75
C LEU A 354 -6.29 18.12 1.42
N LEU A 355 -5.60 18.59 2.46
CA LEU A 355 -4.73 17.77 3.29
C LEU A 355 -5.14 17.87 4.75
N VAL A 356 -4.83 16.84 5.52
CA VAL A 356 -5.02 16.81 6.98
C VAL A 356 -3.69 16.46 7.62
N ASP A 357 -3.27 17.25 8.61
CA ASP A 357 -2.08 16.97 9.41
C ASP A 357 -2.42 15.97 10.52
N CYS A 358 -1.90 14.75 10.42
CA CYS A 358 -2.15 13.71 11.42
C CYS A 358 -1.31 13.88 12.69
N LYS A 359 -0.23 14.69 12.69
CA LYS A 359 0.69 14.82 13.83
C LYS A 359 0.06 15.41 15.08
N ILE A 360 -1.10 16.04 14.94
CA ILE A 360 -1.89 16.56 16.06
C ILE A 360 -2.40 15.41 16.96
N ILE A 361 -2.58 14.21 16.42
CA ILE A 361 -2.94 13.00 17.17
C ILE A 361 -1.65 12.36 17.65
N LYS A 362 -1.56 12.14 18.96
CA LYS A 362 -0.36 11.64 19.62
C LYS A 362 -0.64 10.42 20.48
N GLY A 363 0.33 9.52 20.52
CA GLY A 363 0.34 8.37 21.42
C GLY A 363 0.57 8.75 22.89
N PRO A 364 0.43 7.78 23.80
CA PRO A 364 0.68 7.97 25.23
C PRO A 364 2.07 8.52 25.57
N PHE A 365 3.08 8.28 24.73
CA PHE A 365 4.44 8.77 24.92
C PHE A 365 4.81 9.92 23.97
N GLY A 366 3.81 10.52 23.32
CA GLY A 366 3.98 11.70 22.45
C GLY A 366 4.29 11.39 20.99
N GLU A 367 4.28 10.12 20.57
CA GLU A 367 4.54 9.73 19.18
C GLU A 367 3.44 10.24 18.25
N PRO A 368 3.77 10.91 17.14
CA PRO A 368 2.75 11.40 16.22
C PRO A 368 2.13 10.27 15.40
N LEU A 369 0.84 10.42 15.07
CA LEU A 369 0.23 9.66 13.99
C LEU A 369 0.82 10.10 12.64
N LEU A 370 1.31 9.14 11.86
CA LEU A 370 1.76 9.39 10.49
C LEU A 370 0.70 8.99 9.46
N GLY A 371 0.78 9.61 8.28
CA GLY A 371 -0.21 9.47 7.23
C GLY A 371 -0.40 8.04 6.73
N ASP A 372 0.63 7.19 6.77
CA ASP A 372 0.53 5.78 6.36
C ASP A 372 -0.42 4.99 7.26
N THR A 373 -0.26 5.13 8.58
CA THR A 373 -1.12 4.44 9.55
C THR A 373 -2.54 5.01 9.49
N ALA A 374 -2.68 6.34 9.41
CA ALA A 374 -3.96 7.02 9.26
C ALA A 374 -4.74 6.51 8.03
N ALA A 375 -4.11 6.50 6.85
CA ALA A 375 -4.74 6.06 5.62
C ALA A 375 -5.15 4.58 5.65
N ARG A 376 -4.35 3.72 6.30
CA ARG A 376 -4.67 2.29 6.46
C ARG A 376 -5.90 2.09 7.34
N VAL A 377 -5.94 2.72 8.52
CA VAL A 377 -7.10 2.64 9.42
C VAL A 377 -8.36 3.18 8.73
N LEU A 378 -8.25 4.32 8.03
CA LEU A 378 -9.36 4.86 7.24
C LEU A 378 -9.85 3.87 6.16
N ASP A 379 -8.95 3.15 5.49
CA ASP A 379 -9.33 2.13 4.50
C ASP A 379 -10.08 0.94 5.14
N HIS A 380 -9.73 0.55 6.38
CA HIS A 380 -10.44 -0.48 7.14
C HIS A 380 -11.86 -0.07 7.58
N VAL A 381 -12.14 1.23 7.72
CA VAL A 381 -13.51 1.72 7.96
C VAL A 381 -14.25 2.09 6.67
N GLY A 382 -13.62 1.96 5.50
CA GLY A 382 -14.27 2.19 4.20
C GLY A 382 -13.99 3.57 3.56
N ILE A 383 -13.06 4.35 4.10
CA ILE A 383 -12.62 5.65 3.54
C ILE A 383 -11.27 5.48 2.87
N VAL A 384 -11.22 5.51 1.54
CA VAL A 384 -9.98 5.27 0.79
C VAL A 384 -9.26 6.59 0.53
N CYS A 385 -8.09 6.77 1.12
CA CYS A 385 -7.25 7.96 0.88
C CYS A 385 -5.77 7.57 0.75
N ASN A 386 -4.87 8.55 0.62
CA ASN A 386 -3.44 8.29 0.56
C ASN A 386 -2.67 9.14 1.58
N ARG A 387 -1.60 8.56 2.15
CA ARG A 387 -0.58 9.33 2.88
C ARG A 387 0.03 10.37 1.95
N ASN A 388 0.38 11.53 2.49
CA ASN A 388 1.01 12.61 1.73
C ASN A 388 1.89 13.46 2.65
N THR A 389 2.96 14.02 2.11
CA THR A 389 3.74 15.02 2.83
C THR A 389 2.94 16.31 2.98
N ILE A 390 3.20 17.03 4.06
CA ILE A 390 2.74 18.40 4.30
C ILE A 390 3.97 19.30 4.51
N PRO A 391 3.85 20.63 4.42
CA PRO A 391 4.96 21.54 4.67
C PRO A 391 5.59 21.26 6.05
N GLY A 392 6.93 21.16 6.07
CA GLY A 392 7.70 20.82 7.27
C GLY A 392 8.04 19.33 7.42
N ASP A 393 7.50 18.44 6.59
CA ASP A 393 7.92 17.03 6.59
C ASP A 393 9.33 16.87 5.98
N PRO A 394 10.20 16.03 6.58
CA PRO A 394 11.59 15.93 6.13
C PRO A 394 11.77 15.08 4.87
N SER A 395 10.85 14.14 4.59
CA SER A 395 10.91 13.28 3.40
C SER A 395 9.57 12.59 3.11
N PRO A 396 9.36 12.10 1.87
CA PRO A 396 8.18 11.31 1.53
C PRO A 396 8.00 10.01 2.33
N ALA A 397 9.08 9.46 2.89
CA ALA A 397 9.02 8.25 3.72
C ALA A 397 8.41 8.53 5.11
N LEU A 398 8.47 9.78 5.57
CA LEU A 398 7.93 10.24 6.85
C LEU A 398 6.75 11.20 6.64
N ALA A 399 5.98 10.99 5.57
CA ALA A 399 4.76 11.72 5.27
C ALA A 399 3.80 11.70 6.47
N SER A 400 3.52 12.87 7.02
CA SER A 400 2.76 13.00 8.26
C SER A 400 1.29 13.35 8.05
N GLY A 401 0.87 13.62 6.82
CA GLY A 401 -0.51 13.94 6.50
C GLY A 401 -1.21 12.88 5.65
N ILE A 402 -2.52 13.05 5.50
CA ILE A 402 -3.32 12.37 4.48
C ILE A 402 -3.85 13.40 3.48
N ARG A 403 -4.07 12.95 2.24
CA ARG A 403 -4.65 13.77 1.18
C ARG A 403 -6.02 13.23 0.82
N LEU A 404 -7.00 14.13 0.78
CA LEU A 404 -8.40 13.83 0.50
C LEU A 404 -8.86 14.62 -0.74
N GLY A 405 -9.78 14.05 -1.51
CA GLY A 405 -10.38 14.67 -2.67
C GLY A 405 -11.85 14.29 -2.83
N THR A 406 -12.61 15.21 -3.41
CA THR A 406 -14.06 15.09 -3.57
C THR A 406 -14.59 14.63 -4.94
N PRO A 407 -13.81 14.46 -6.04
CA PRO A 407 -14.39 14.11 -7.34
C PRO A 407 -15.29 12.88 -7.33
N TRP A 408 -14.79 11.77 -6.79
CA TRP A 408 -15.50 10.49 -6.84
C TRP A 408 -16.83 10.53 -6.09
N VAL A 409 -16.82 10.97 -4.84
CA VAL A 409 -18.04 11.05 -4.00
C VAL A 409 -19.05 12.06 -4.53
N THR A 410 -18.60 13.20 -5.08
CA THR A 410 -19.51 14.17 -5.72
C THR A 410 -20.17 13.57 -6.97
N GLN A 411 -19.44 12.80 -7.78
CA GLN A 411 -20.03 12.11 -8.94
C GLN A 411 -21.10 11.09 -8.53
N ARG A 412 -21.00 10.54 -7.32
CA ARG A 412 -21.96 9.61 -6.73
C ARG A 412 -23.09 10.33 -5.96
N GLY A 413 -23.14 11.66 -6.01
CA GLY A 413 -24.28 12.45 -5.53
C GLY A 413 -24.06 13.19 -4.21
N PHE A 414 -22.88 13.07 -3.57
CA PHE A 414 -22.63 13.75 -2.30
C PHE A 414 -22.58 15.27 -2.47
N ARG A 415 -23.11 15.97 -1.49
CA ARG A 415 -23.14 17.43 -1.36
C ARG A 415 -22.60 17.83 0.02
N GLU A 416 -22.75 19.11 0.34
CA GLU A 416 -22.26 19.73 1.57
C GLU A 416 -22.70 19.01 2.86
N PRO A 417 -23.96 18.53 3.01
CA PRO A 417 -24.38 17.80 4.22
C PRO A 417 -23.60 16.49 4.38
N GLU A 418 -23.46 15.70 3.32
CA GLU A 418 -22.71 14.44 3.36
C GLU A 418 -21.21 14.68 3.58
N MET A 419 -20.66 15.82 3.11
CA MET A 419 -19.27 16.20 3.42
C MET A 419 -19.05 16.50 4.90
N ARG A 420 -20.04 17.08 5.59
CA ARG A 420 -19.96 17.33 7.04
C ARG A 420 -20.05 16.03 7.84
N GLU A 421 -20.96 15.14 7.45
CA GLU A 421 -21.06 13.78 8.02
C GLU A 421 -19.73 13.01 7.81
N LEU A 422 -19.18 13.05 6.60
CA LEU A 422 -17.89 12.43 6.29
C LEU A 422 -16.73 13.05 7.09
N ALA A 423 -16.71 14.37 7.27
CA ALA A 423 -15.69 15.05 8.09
C ALA A 423 -15.72 14.55 9.54
N HIS A 424 -16.92 14.42 10.11
CA HIS A 424 -17.14 13.88 11.45
C HIS A 424 -16.59 12.46 11.57
N LEU A 425 -16.95 11.57 10.63
CA LEU A 425 -16.48 10.17 10.63
C LEU A 425 -14.96 10.06 10.46
N ILE A 426 -14.36 10.87 9.60
CA ILE A 426 -12.89 10.94 9.45
C ILE A 426 -12.26 11.38 10.78
N ALA A 427 -12.80 12.43 11.41
CA ALA A 427 -12.26 12.93 12.66
C ALA A 427 -12.39 11.93 13.81
N GLU A 428 -13.55 11.28 13.96
CA GLU A 428 -13.77 10.23 14.96
C GLU A 428 -12.76 9.09 14.78
N ALA A 429 -12.66 8.55 13.56
CA ALA A 429 -11.75 7.44 13.26
C ALA A 429 -10.29 7.82 13.52
N LEU A 430 -9.85 9.01 13.11
CA LEU A 430 -8.48 9.47 13.33
C LEU A 430 -8.17 9.70 14.81
N LYS A 431 -9.07 10.36 15.56
CA LYS A 431 -8.90 10.62 17.00
C LYS A 431 -8.93 9.34 17.84
N ALA A 432 -9.59 8.29 17.35
CA ALA A 432 -9.64 6.98 18.00
C ALA A 432 -8.33 6.18 17.88
N ILE A 433 -7.44 6.55 16.94
CA ILE A 433 -6.15 5.87 16.78
C ILE A 433 -5.26 6.23 17.97
N ARG A 434 -4.63 5.21 18.56
CA ARG A 434 -3.53 5.32 19.53
C ARG A 434 -2.20 5.06 18.82
N PRO A 435 -1.45 6.10 18.43
CA PRO A 435 -0.15 5.94 17.78
C PRO A 435 0.89 5.39 18.74
N TYR A 436 1.87 4.68 18.19
CA TYR A 436 3.03 4.19 18.92
C TYR A 436 4.15 3.83 17.94
N THR A 437 5.34 3.48 18.45
CA THR A 437 6.49 3.12 17.62
C THR A 437 7.18 1.83 18.04
N TYR A 438 7.83 1.18 17.07
CA TYR A 438 8.82 0.13 17.32
C TYR A 438 10.22 0.60 16.89
N PRO A 439 11.29 0.11 17.53
CA PRO A 439 12.63 0.18 16.94
C PRO A 439 12.66 -0.57 15.61
N GLY A 440 13.19 0.07 14.56
CA GLY A 440 13.35 -0.53 13.25
C GLY A 440 14.77 -0.34 12.71
N ARG A 441 15.15 -1.14 11.71
CA ARG A 441 16.50 -1.14 11.12
C ARG A 441 16.96 0.23 10.60
N ARG A 442 16.03 1.08 10.16
CA ARG A 442 16.30 2.41 9.58
C ARG A 442 15.73 3.56 10.42
N GLY A 443 15.40 3.30 11.69
CA GLY A 443 14.70 4.24 12.57
C GLY A 443 13.35 3.70 13.04
N PRO A 444 12.56 4.53 13.75
CA PRO A 444 11.29 4.10 14.33
C PRO A 444 10.27 3.69 13.25
N VAL A 445 9.51 2.64 13.54
CA VAL A 445 8.37 2.19 12.75
C VAL A 445 7.10 2.67 13.43
N TYR A 446 6.45 3.66 12.85
CA TYR A 446 5.20 4.24 13.36
C TYR A 446 4.02 3.33 13.05
N ARG A 447 3.18 3.10 14.05
CA ARG A 447 1.97 2.29 14.01
C ARG A 447 0.86 2.94 14.82
N GLY A 448 -0.33 2.36 14.76
CA GLY A 448 -1.46 2.78 15.56
C GLY A 448 -2.46 1.65 15.72
N LYS A 449 -3.16 1.64 16.84
CA LYS A 449 -4.28 0.72 17.11
C LYS A 449 -5.54 1.50 17.45
N VAL A 450 -6.70 0.91 17.21
CA VAL A 450 -8.03 1.46 17.50
C VAL A 450 -8.80 0.46 18.36
N GLU A 451 -9.60 0.94 19.30
CA GLU A 451 -10.51 0.08 20.05
C GLU A 451 -11.52 -0.61 19.12
N PHE A 452 -11.77 -1.90 19.33
CA PHE A 452 -12.60 -2.74 18.45
C PHE A 452 -13.98 -2.13 18.19
N ASP A 453 -14.74 -1.84 19.25
CA ASP A 453 -16.10 -1.32 19.09
C ASP A 453 -16.10 0.06 18.42
N THR A 454 -15.03 0.85 18.58
CA THR A 454 -14.91 2.14 17.91
C THR A 454 -14.62 1.97 16.42
N LEU A 455 -13.76 1.01 16.06
CA LEU A 455 -13.48 0.65 14.67
C LEU A 455 -14.75 0.14 13.96
N GLU A 456 -15.51 -0.75 14.61
CA GLU A 456 -16.74 -1.32 14.03
C GLU A 456 -17.87 -0.31 13.89
N ARG A 457 -18.07 0.56 14.89
CA ARG A 457 -19.04 1.66 14.76
C ARG A 457 -18.68 2.58 13.61
N ALA A 458 -17.41 2.98 13.47
CA ALA A 458 -16.96 3.83 12.38
C ALA A 458 -17.14 3.15 11.02
N ARG A 459 -16.80 1.85 10.91
CA ARG A 459 -16.99 1.04 9.70
C ARG A 459 -18.46 0.99 9.27
N LEU A 460 -19.38 0.76 10.21
CA LEU A 460 -20.81 0.74 9.94
C LEU A 460 -21.33 2.11 9.50
N ALA A 461 -20.99 3.17 10.23
CA ALA A 461 -21.44 4.53 9.91
C ALA A 461 -20.95 5.00 8.53
N VAL A 462 -19.70 4.70 8.18
CA VAL A 462 -19.16 5.00 6.84
C VAL A 462 -19.89 4.22 5.75
N ALA A 463 -20.26 2.98 6.03
CA ALA A 463 -20.94 2.17 5.04
C ALA A 463 -22.39 2.57 4.81
N GLU A 464 -23.13 2.92 5.87
CA GLU A 464 -24.44 3.56 5.76
C GLU A 464 -24.36 4.84 4.91
N LEU A 465 -23.29 5.63 5.08
CA LEU A 465 -23.03 6.78 4.23
C LEU A 465 -22.72 6.39 2.78
N ALA A 466 -21.92 5.34 2.55
CA ALA A 466 -21.58 4.83 1.21
C ALA A 466 -22.80 4.28 0.44
N GLU A 467 -23.76 3.66 1.13
CA GLU A 467 -25.02 3.17 0.56
C GLU A 467 -25.89 4.30 -0.03
N LYS A 468 -25.80 5.52 0.52
CA LYS A 468 -26.49 6.71 -0.03
C LYS A 468 -25.91 7.13 -1.39
N ALA A 469 -24.71 6.68 -1.75
CA ALA A 469 -23.99 7.14 -2.93
C ALA A 469 -24.28 6.29 -4.18
N ALA A 470 -24.68 6.93 -5.28
CA ALA A 470 -25.09 6.26 -6.51
C ALA A 470 -23.99 5.41 -7.17
N VAL A 471 -24.40 4.38 -7.93
CA VAL A 471 -23.55 3.48 -8.72
C VAL A 471 -24.26 3.17 -10.06
N ASP A 472 -23.52 3.05 -11.17
CA ASP A 472 -24.09 2.80 -12.52
C ASP A 472 -24.06 1.32 -12.97
N TYR A 473 -23.74 0.41 -12.06
CA TYR A 473 -23.65 -1.03 -12.24
C TYR A 473 -24.26 -1.80 -11.06
N GLU A 474 -24.60 -3.06 -11.28
CA GLU A 474 -25.09 -3.95 -10.23
C GLU A 474 -23.98 -4.31 -9.24
N VAL A 475 -24.29 -4.32 -7.95
CA VAL A 475 -23.35 -4.63 -6.88
C VAL A 475 -23.79 -5.94 -6.24
N LYS A 476 -22.94 -6.97 -6.33
CA LYS A 476 -23.15 -8.26 -5.66
C LYS A 476 -22.36 -8.29 -4.35
N CYS A 477 -22.91 -8.91 -3.31
CA CYS A 477 -22.16 -9.24 -2.08
C CYS A 477 -21.35 -10.52 -2.36
N THR A 478 -20.03 -10.41 -2.50
CA THR A 478 -19.16 -11.57 -2.78
C THR A 478 -18.65 -12.28 -1.52
N GLY A 479 -18.84 -11.68 -0.34
CA GLY A 479 -18.25 -12.18 0.91
C GLY A 479 -16.75 -11.89 0.99
N TYR A 480 -16.01 -12.69 1.78
CA TYR A 480 -14.57 -12.46 2.00
C TYR A 480 -13.78 -12.44 0.67
N PRO A 481 -12.89 -11.46 0.41
CA PRO A 481 -12.30 -10.50 1.36
C PRO A 481 -13.09 -9.21 1.55
N HIS A 482 -14.22 -9.02 0.87
CA HIS A 482 -15.10 -7.89 1.11
C HIS A 482 -16.00 -8.18 2.31
N HIS A 483 -16.14 -7.17 3.17
CA HIS A 483 -17.08 -7.24 4.26
C HIS A 483 -18.41 -6.75 3.70
N CYS A 484 -19.35 -7.67 3.48
CA CYS A 484 -20.76 -7.26 3.55
C CYS A 484 -20.98 -6.77 4.99
N LEU A 485 -21.71 -5.68 5.17
CA LEU A 485 -21.83 -5.04 6.47
C LEU A 485 -22.37 -6.01 7.52
N LEU A 486 -22.13 -5.73 8.81
CA LEU A 486 -22.70 -6.54 9.89
C LEU A 486 -24.24 -6.65 9.76
N THR A 487 -24.87 -5.64 9.14
CA THR A 487 -26.29 -5.59 8.77
C THR A 487 -26.65 -6.43 7.53
N ASP A 488 -25.71 -6.62 6.59
CA ASP A 488 -25.91 -7.38 5.36
C ASP A 488 -25.74 -8.89 5.56
N ILE A 489 -24.93 -9.31 6.54
CA ILE A 489 -24.76 -10.71 6.87
C ILE A 489 -25.97 -11.13 7.73
N ARG A 490 -27.04 -11.56 7.08
CA ARG A 490 -28.14 -12.21 7.79
C ARG A 490 -27.57 -13.44 8.52
N PRO A 491 -27.71 -13.54 9.86
CA PRO A 491 -27.34 -14.76 10.55
C PRO A 491 -28.11 -15.91 9.90
N PRO A 492 -27.43 -17.04 9.63
CA PRO A 492 -28.08 -18.16 8.99
C PRO A 492 -29.18 -18.73 9.91
N GLU A 493 -30.23 -19.31 9.35
CA GLU A 493 -31.32 -19.88 10.14
C GLU A 493 -30.80 -21.06 10.97
N GLY A 494 -30.76 -20.91 12.31
CA GLY A 494 -30.31 -21.94 13.24
C GLY A 494 -29.67 -21.37 14.50
N GLU A 495 -29.53 -22.21 15.54
CA GLU A 495 -28.94 -21.81 16.83
C GLU A 495 -27.41 -21.69 16.79
N TRP A 496 -26.74 -22.37 15.85
CA TRP A 496 -25.29 -22.43 15.75
C TRP A 496 -24.78 -22.09 14.35
N SER A 497 -23.61 -21.46 14.31
CA SER A 497 -22.94 -21.01 13.09
C SER A 497 -21.49 -21.47 13.05
N LEU A 498 -20.95 -21.65 11.84
CA LEU A 498 -19.62 -22.17 11.58
C LEU A 498 -18.70 -21.11 10.97
N ILE A 499 -17.57 -20.86 11.63
CA ILE A 499 -16.49 -20.00 11.13
C ILE A 499 -15.30 -20.88 10.74
N GLU A 500 -14.72 -20.64 9.57
CA GLU A 500 -13.45 -21.23 9.17
C GLU A 500 -12.32 -20.23 9.34
N ILE A 501 -11.23 -20.66 9.99
CA ILE A 501 -9.98 -19.91 10.14
C ILE A 501 -8.89 -20.68 9.39
N GLU A 502 -8.27 -20.03 8.40
CA GLU A 502 -7.30 -20.66 7.51
C GLU A 502 -6.00 -19.85 7.32
N GLY A 503 -4.85 -20.53 7.30
CA GLY A 503 -3.54 -19.95 6.99
C GLY A 503 -2.40 -20.61 7.79
N ASN A 504 -1.16 -20.39 7.35
CA ASN A 504 0.02 -20.94 8.03
C ASN A 504 0.15 -20.44 9.48
N ALA A 505 -0.35 -19.23 9.77
CA ALA A 505 -0.35 -18.66 11.11
C ALA A 505 -1.54 -19.13 11.97
N ALA A 506 -2.53 -19.84 11.41
CA ALA A 506 -3.78 -20.19 12.10
C ALA A 506 -3.59 -20.92 13.44
N PRO A 507 -2.66 -21.89 13.59
CA PRO A 507 -2.45 -22.54 14.89
C PRO A 507 -1.99 -21.55 15.96
N ALA A 508 -0.97 -20.74 15.66
CA ALA A 508 -0.41 -19.80 16.62
C ALA A 508 -1.34 -18.59 16.87
N PHE A 509 -2.08 -18.17 15.84
CA PHE A 509 -3.13 -17.17 15.96
C PHE A 509 -4.22 -17.63 16.93
N LEU A 510 -4.79 -18.83 16.73
CA LEU A 510 -5.83 -19.37 17.60
C LEU A 510 -5.30 -19.70 18.99
N GLU A 511 -4.06 -20.18 19.10
CA GLU A 511 -3.39 -20.38 20.38
C GLU A 511 -3.31 -19.08 21.18
N MET A 512 -3.18 -17.91 20.55
CA MET A 512 -3.21 -16.63 21.29
C MET A 512 -4.60 -15.99 21.38
N ALA A 513 -5.51 -16.29 20.46
CA ALA A 513 -6.85 -15.69 20.43
C ALA A 513 -7.86 -16.37 21.39
N LEU A 514 -7.62 -17.63 21.76
CA LEU A 514 -8.50 -18.44 22.62
C LEU A 514 -7.90 -18.60 24.02
N VAL A 515 -8.73 -18.86 25.03
CA VAL A 515 -8.23 -19.11 26.40
C VAL A 515 -7.56 -20.48 26.48
N GLU A 516 -8.23 -21.52 25.99
CA GLU A 516 -7.78 -22.90 26.05
C GLU A 516 -6.60 -23.16 25.10
N PRO A 517 -5.71 -24.12 25.42
CA PRO A 517 -4.71 -24.57 24.46
C PRO A 517 -5.42 -25.28 23.30
N VAL A 518 -4.96 -25.05 22.07
CA VAL A 518 -5.55 -25.62 20.85
C VAL A 518 -4.51 -26.15 19.86
N ILE A 519 -3.23 -25.92 20.14
CA ILE A 519 -2.13 -26.32 19.27
C ILE A 519 -2.02 -27.84 19.07
N ASP A 520 -2.38 -28.61 20.10
CA ASP A 520 -2.39 -30.07 20.16
C ASP A 520 -3.70 -30.69 19.65
N LEU A 521 -4.66 -29.88 19.17
CA LEU A 521 -5.96 -30.38 18.70
C LEU A 521 -5.81 -31.34 17.52
N GLU A 522 -6.22 -32.60 17.70
CA GLU A 522 -6.15 -33.63 16.68
C GLU A 522 -7.29 -33.50 15.64
N PRO A 523 -7.10 -33.97 14.38
CA PRO A 523 -8.15 -33.89 13.37
C PRO A 523 -9.39 -34.65 13.81
N GLY A 524 -10.56 -34.05 13.65
CA GLY A 524 -11.85 -34.65 14.02
C GLY A 524 -12.15 -34.64 15.53
N THR A 525 -11.22 -34.24 16.40
CA THR A 525 -11.50 -34.06 17.83
C THR A 525 -12.08 -32.67 18.09
N PRO A 526 -13.24 -32.56 18.73
CA PRO A 526 -13.79 -31.28 19.12
C PRO A 526 -13.25 -30.82 20.48
N ARG A 527 -13.08 -29.52 20.65
CA ARG A 527 -12.61 -28.92 21.91
C ARG A 527 -13.47 -27.70 22.28
N PRO A 528 -14.05 -27.64 23.50
CA PRO A 528 -14.64 -26.41 24.01
C PRO A 528 -13.60 -25.31 24.04
N VAL A 529 -13.95 -24.13 23.55
CA VAL A 529 -13.08 -22.97 23.56
C VAL A 529 -13.84 -21.70 23.95
N THR A 530 -13.11 -20.77 24.53
CA THR A 530 -13.59 -19.48 25.00
C THR A 530 -12.85 -18.36 24.29
N LEU A 531 -13.60 -17.43 23.70
CA LEU A 531 -13.08 -16.17 23.17
C LEU A 531 -13.36 -15.05 24.17
N LEU A 532 -12.35 -14.25 24.46
CA LEU A 532 -12.48 -13.07 25.30
C LEU A 532 -12.43 -11.79 24.46
N GLU A 533 -13.09 -10.77 24.99
CA GLU A 533 -12.91 -9.37 24.62
C GLU A 533 -11.54 -8.86 25.11
N ALA A 534 -11.12 -7.69 24.62
CA ALA A 534 -9.90 -7.02 25.09
C ALA A 534 -9.91 -6.71 26.61
N ASN A 535 -11.11 -6.51 27.20
CA ASN A 535 -11.27 -6.27 28.63
C ASN A 535 -11.30 -7.58 29.47
N GLY A 536 -11.27 -8.76 28.83
CA GLY A 536 -11.33 -10.07 29.47
C GLY A 536 -12.74 -10.61 29.72
N GLU A 537 -13.80 -9.88 29.36
CA GLU A 537 -15.16 -10.42 29.37
C GLU A 537 -15.31 -11.51 28.29
N VAL A 538 -16.16 -12.52 28.54
CA VAL A 538 -16.36 -13.61 27.58
C VAL A 538 -17.23 -13.12 26.42
N MET A 539 -16.64 -13.11 25.22
CA MET A 539 -17.31 -12.74 23.97
C MET A 539 -18.23 -13.86 23.49
N ALA A 540 -17.69 -15.08 23.45
CA ALA A 540 -18.40 -16.28 23.02
C ALA A 540 -17.71 -17.54 23.56
N GLN A 541 -18.52 -18.57 23.81
CA GLN A 541 -18.04 -19.93 24.00
C GLN A 541 -18.49 -20.77 22.81
N GLY A 542 -17.64 -21.69 22.39
CA GLY A 542 -17.88 -22.51 21.21
C GLY A 542 -17.06 -23.78 21.21
N VAL A 543 -17.04 -24.43 20.05
CA VAL A 543 -16.31 -25.68 19.84
C VAL A 543 -15.39 -25.52 18.66
N LEU A 544 -14.09 -25.71 18.89
CA LEU A 544 -13.09 -25.74 17.83
C LEU A 544 -12.88 -27.18 17.35
N THR A 545 -12.82 -27.37 16.04
CA THR A 545 -12.49 -28.63 15.39
C THR A 545 -11.44 -28.42 14.31
N ARG A 546 -10.65 -29.46 14.03
CA ARG A 546 -9.71 -29.47 12.91
C ARG A 546 -10.21 -30.46 11.84
N PRO A 547 -10.61 -29.99 10.63
CA PRO A 547 -11.24 -30.85 9.62
C PRO A 547 -10.28 -31.80 8.89
N GLY A 548 -8.96 -31.64 9.04
CA GLY A 548 -7.96 -32.50 8.38
C GLY A 548 -6.61 -32.47 9.06
N PHE A 549 -5.63 -33.18 8.50
CA PHE A 549 -4.26 -33.26 9.06
C PHE A 549 -3.45 -31.97 8.91
N GLY A 550 -3.87 -31.04 8.04
CA GLY A 550 -3.17 -29.77 7.82
C GLY A 550 -3.27 -28.81 9.02
N HIS A 551 -2.13 -28.24 9.43
CA HIS A 551 -2.04 -27.22 10.49
C HIS A 551 -2.46 -25.82 10.03
N TYR A 552 -3.31 -25.70 9.01
CA TYR A 552 -3.64 -24.40 8.43
C TYR A 552 -5.14 -24.18 8.37
N ARG A 553 -5.99 -25.08 8.87
CA ARG A 553 -7.44 -24.91 8.79
C ARG A 553 -8.12 -25.39 10.05
N TYR A 554 -8.96 -24.53 10.62
CA TYR A 554 -9.74 -24.78 11.82
C TYR A 554 -11.18 -24.34 11.59
N ARG A 555 -12.10 -24.96 12.33
CA ARG A 555 -13.53 -24.68 12.28
C ARG A 555 -14.03 -24.40 13.68
N LEU A 556 -14.56 -23.20 13.88
CA LEU A 556 -15.11 -22.73 15.14
C LEU A 556 -16.64 -22.70 15.02
N THR A 557 -17.31 -23.53 15.80
CA THR A 557 -18.76 -23.54 15.95
C THR A 557 -19.15 -22.68 17.15
N ILE A 558 -19.99 -21.68 16.94
CA ILE A 558 -20.45 -20.74 17.99
C ILE A 558 -21.96 -20.50 17.93
N PRO A 559 -22.59 -20.00 18.99
CA PRO A 559 -23.96 -19.52 18.95
C PRO A 559 -24.17 -18.47 17.86
N THR A 560 -25.25 -18.60 17.09
CA THR A 560 -25.53 -17.75 15.93
C THR A 560 -25.71 -16.27 16.31
N ASP A 561 -26.22 -15.96 17.51
CA ASP A 561 -26.34 -14.59 18.02
C ASP A 561 -24.98 -13.91 18.25
N ARG A 562 -23.90 -14.68 18.37
CA ARG A 562 -22.52 -14.19 18.54
C ARG A 562 -21.72 -14.16 17.24
N LEU A 563 -22.24 -14.72 16.15
CA LEU A 563 -21.52 -14.89 14.87
C LEU A 563 -20.85 -13.62 14.39
N GLN A 564 -21.62 -12.54 14.31
CA GLN A 564 -21.14 -11.28 13.74
C GLN A 564 -19.96 -10.70 14.51
N ARG A 565 -20.07 -10.67 15.84
CA ARG A 565 -19.05 -10.09 16.72
C ARG A 565 -17.76 -10.90 16.66
N VAL A 566 -17.85 -12.24 16.75
CA VAL A 566 -16.68 -13.12 16.68
C VAL A 566 -16.00 -13.04 15.31
N LEU A 567 -16.78 -12.99 14.24
CA LEU A 567 -16.26 -12.91 12.88
C LEU A 567 -15.54 -11.58 12.63
N ALA A 568 -16.10 -10.45 13.07
CA ALA A 568 -15.44 -9.16 13.02
C ALA A 568 -14.16 -9.14 13.86
N TRP A 569 -14.23 -9.64 15.10
CA TRP A 569 -13.08 -9.71 16.01
C TRP A 569 -11.90 -10.48 15.41
N LEU A 570 -12.13 -11.72 14.96
CA LEU A 570 -11.05 -12.54 14.38
C LEU A 570 -10.46 -11.93 13.10
N ARG A 571 -11.26 -11.22 12.30
CA ARG A 571 -10.78 -10.50 11.11
C ARG A 571 -9.95 -9.28 11.49
N ASP A 572 -10.41 -8.47 12.44
CA ASP A 572 -9.69 -7.27 12.87
C ASP A 572 -8.38 -7.60 13.61
N LEU A 573 -8.34 -8.72 14.34
CA LEU A 573 -7.10 -9.28 14.89
C LEU A 573 -6.12 -9.69 13.77
N SER A 574 -6.62 -10.30 12.70
CA SER A 574 -5.82 -10.67 11.52
C SER A 574 -5.29 -9.45 10.76
N ASP A 575 -6.09 -8.38 10.67
CA ASP A 575 -5.74 -7.11 10.03
C ASP A 575 -4.68 -6.34 10.83
N GLY A 576 -4.68 -6.47 12.16
CA GLY A 576 -3.61 -5.99 13.03
C GLY A 576 -3.70 -4.52 13.45
N TYR A 577 -4.87 -3.89 13.35
CA TYR A 577 -5.11 -2.49 13.80
C TYR A 577 -5.96 -2.40 15.06
N VAL A 578 -6.52 -3.51 15.54
CA VAL A 578 -7.34 -3.48 16.75
C VAL A 578 -6.48 -3.47 18.02
N LEU A 579 -6.90 -2.71 19.02
CA LEU A 579 -6.38 -2.85 20.37
C LEU A 579 -7.05 -4.04 21.04
N PHE A 580 -6.29 -5.12 21.18
CA PHE A 580 -6.75 -6.35 21.83
C PHE A 580 -6.16 -6.57 23.23
N ASP A 581 -5.18 -5.73 23.61
CA ASP A 581 -4.60 -5.74 24.94
C ASP A 581 -4.52 -4.28 25.45
N PRO A 582 -5.33 -3.91 26.47
CA PRO A 582 -5.35 -2.54 26.97
C PRO A 582 -4.07 -2.16 27.74
N HIS A 583 -3.29 -3.14 28.19
CA HIS A 583 -2.05 -2.92 28.95
C HIS A 583 -0.80 -2.96 28.07
N ASP A 584 -0.88 -3.55 26.88
CA ASP A 584 0.23 -3.58 25.91
C ASP A 584 -0.20 -3.10 24.50
N LEU A 585 0.02 -1.81 24.26
CA LEU A 585 -0.20 -1.19 22.96
C LEU A 585 0.67 -1.80 21.84
N GLN A 586 1.82 -2.38 22.17
CA GLN A 586 2.78 -2.97 21.24
C GLN A 586 2.58 -4.47 21.01
N ALA A 587 1.65 -5.11 21.73
CA ALA A 587 1.35 -6.53 21.57
C ALA A 587 1.02 -6.87 20.11
N LYS A 588 1.41 -8.07 19.67
CA LYS A 588 1.04 -8.60 18.34
C LYS A 588 0.58 -10.04 18.49
N ILE A 589 -0.33 -10.43 17.60
CA ILE A 589 -0.76 -11.82 17.43
C ILE A 589 -0.24 -12.31 16.08
N PRO A 590 0.19 -13.59 15.97
CA PRO A 590 0.62 -14.18 14.71
C PRO A 590 -0.43 -14.05 13.60
N GLY A 591 -0.04 -13.62 12.41
CA GLY A 591 -0.97 -13.45 11.29
C GLY A 591 -0.24 -13.19 9.97
N PRO A 592 -0.97 -12.97 8.86
CA PRO A 592 -2.43 -12.95 8.77
C PRO A 592 -3.06 -14.34 8.65
N VAL A 593 -4.36 -14.43 8.97
CA VAL A 593 -5.25 -15.59 8.73
C VAL A 593 -6.48 -15.15 7.94
N VAL A 594 -7.07 -16.08 7.19
CA VAL A 594 -8.35 -15.91 6.50
C VAL A 594 -9.48 -16.38 7.42
N VAL A 595 -10.55 -15.58 7.54
CA VAL A 595 -11.70 -15.89 8.39
C VAL A 595 -12.99 -15.85 7.57
N ARG A 596 -13.63 -17.01 7.37
CA ARG A 596 -14.84 -17.17 6.54
C ARG A 596 -16.06 -17.57 7.37
N ASN A 597 -17.22 -17.04 7.00
CA ASN A 597 -18.51 -17.55 7.47
C ASN A 597 -18.92 -18.72 6.57
N LEU A 598 -19.16 -19.91 7.15
CA LEU A 598 -19.64 -21.10 6.42
C LEU A 598 -21.15 -21.35 6.61
N GLY A 599 -21.87 -20.48 7.32
CA GLY A 599 -23.32 -20.57 7.52
C GLY A 599 -23.73 -21.38 8.76
N ALA A 600 -25.01 -21.77 8.80
CA ALA A 600 -25.59 -22.50 9.93
C ALA A 600 -24.98 -23.90 10.02
N THR A 601 -24.90 -24.41 11.24
CA THR A 601 -24.40 -25.75 11.53
C THR A 601 -25.09 -26.33 12.76
N THR A 602 -24.78 -27.58 13.08
CA THR A 602 -25.09 -28.19 14.38
C THR A 602 -23.80 -28.37 15.17
N PRO A 603 -23.81 -28.16 16.49
CA PRO A 603 -22.64 -28.41 17.31
C PRO A 603 -22.31 -29.91 17.26
N PRO A 604 -21.03 -30.30 17.39
CA PRO A 604 -20.67 -31.70 17.56
C PRO A 604 -21.42 -32.30 18.77
N PRO A 605 -21.89 -33.56 18.70
CA PRO A 605 -22.65 -34.19 19.79
C PRO A 605 -21.81 -34.31 21.08
N GLU A 606 -22.49 -34.20 22.24
CA GLU A 606 -21.95 -34.49 23.58
C GLU A 606 -20.76 -33.63 24.05
N ILE A 607 -20.89 -32.30 24.04
CA ILE A 607 -19.89 -31.40 24.61
C ILE A 607 -20.52 -30.45 25.61
N GLU A 608 -20.19 -30.61 26.89
CA GLU A 608 -20.53 -29.65 27.93
C GLU A 608 -19.64 -28.40 27.79
N LEU A 609 -20.27 -27.27 27.46
CA LEU A 609 -19.62 -25.96 27.58
C LEU A 609 -19.54 -25.58 29.04
N ARG A 610 -18.40 -25.01 29.43
CA ARG A 610 -18.19 -24.52 30.78
C ARG A 610 -19.13 -23.35 31.09
N PRO A 611 -19.72 -23.25 32.30
CA PRO A 611 -20.50 -22.08 32.69
C PRO A 611 -19.69 -20.78 32.55
N TYR A 612 -20.37 -19.70 32.14
CA TYR A 612 -19.78 -18.39 31.86
C TYR A 612 -19.00 -17.82 33.06
N ASP A 613 -19.46 -18.07 34.29
CA ASP A 613 -18.87 -17.54 35.53
C ASP A 613 -17.85 -18.47 36.20
N ALA A 614 -17.49 -19.60 35.56
CA ALA A 614 -16.57 -20.55 36.18
C ALA A 614 -15.12 -20.04 36.13
N PRO A 615 -14.36 -20.02 37.26
CA PRO A 615 -13.00 -19.50 37.29
C PRO A 615 -12.09 -20.25 36.30
N HIS A 616 -11.43 -19.51 35.40
CA HIS A 616 -10.51 -20.07 34.39
C HIS A 616 -9.49 -21.02 35.04
N PRO A 617 -9.25 -22.23 34.48
CA PRO A 617 -8.21 -23.09 35.02
C PRO A 617 -6.85 -22.41 34.84
N PRO A 618 -5.82 -22.79 35.61
CA PRO A 618 -4.46 -22.25 35.42
C PRO A 618 -4.03 -22.46 33.97
N SER A 619 -3.77 -21.38 33.24
CA SER A 619 -3.27 -21.47 31.87
C SER A 619 -1.77 -21.70 31.89
N HIS A 620 -1.33 -22.69 31.13
CA HIS A 620 0.08 -22.91 30.86
C HIS A 620 0.59 -22.07 29.69
N LYS A 621 -0.25 -21.21 29.11
CA LYS A 621 0.08 -20.44 27.90
C LYS A 621 0.87 -19.18 28.25
N PRO A 622 1.90 -18.83 27.46
CA PRO A 622 2.62 -17.56 27.62
C PRO A 622 1.70 -16.36 27.46
N TYR A 623 0.72 -16.47 26.56
CA TYR A 623 -0.22 -15.40 26.27
C TYR A 623 -1.55 -15.96 25.77
N TYR A 624 -2.63 -15.27 26.08
CA TYR A 624 -3.87 -15.28 25.33
C TYR A 624 -4.58 -13.94 25.53
N ILE A 625 -5.44 -13.55 24.59
CA ILE A 625 -6.24 -12.32 24.70
C ILE A 625 -7.04 -12.33 26.00
N GLY A 626 -6.96 -11.22 26.73
CA GLY A 626 -7.63 -11.04 28.02
C GLY A 626 -6.74 -11.36 29.22
N LEU A 627 -5.65 -12.13 29.07
CA LEU A 627 -4.76 -12.53 30.18
C LEU A 627 -4.30 -11.32 31.02
N SER A 628 -3.99 -10.19 30.38
CA SER A 628 -3.52 -8.98 31.08
C SER A 628 -4.56 -8.36 32.02
N THR A 629 -5.85 -8.67 31.87
CA THR A 629 -6.92 -8.07 32.70
C THR A 629 -7.27 -8.89 33.93
N HIS A 630 -6.90 -10.18 33.97
CA HIS A 630 -7.16 -11.09 35.10
C HIS A 630 -5.90 -11.78 35.60
N TRP A 631 -4.72 -11.23 35.28
CA TRP A 631 -3.40 -11.75 35.66
C TRP A 631 -3.32 -12.18 37.13
N ASP A 632 -3.77 -11.31 38.04
CA ASP A 632 -3.72 -11.57 39.49
C ASP A 632 -4.76 -12.60 39.98
N ALA A 633 -5.81 -12.83 39.20
CA ALA A 633 -6.91 -13.73 39.53
C ALA A 633 -6.71 -15.15 38.99
N GLU A 634 -5.71 -15.36 38.12
CA GLU A 634 -5.44 -16.67 37.54
C GLU A 634 -4.92 -17.66 38.62
N PRO A 635 -5.45 -18.89 38.68
CA PRO A 635 -4.93 -19.90 39.59
C PRO A 635 -3.46 -20.20 39.32
N ARG A 636 -2.70 -20.46 40.40
CA ARG A 636 -1.29 -20.86 40.27
C ARG A 636 -1.17 -22.32 39.84
N GLY A 637 -0.38 -22.57 38.79
CA GLY A 637 0.03 -23.91 38.39
C GLY A 637 1.29 -24.40 39.11
N GLU A 638 1.75 -25.60 38.77
CA GLU A 638 3.00 -26.16 39.27
C GLU A 638 4.21 -25.45 38.65
N PRO A 639 5.11 -24.83 39.45
CA PRO A 639 6.23 -24.05 38.94
C PRO A 639 7.30 -24.93 38.28
N LEU A 640 7.85 -24.47 37.16
CA LEU A 640 8.99 -25.08 36.50
C LEU A 640 10.32 -24.61 37.11
N PRO A 641 11.37 -25.44 37.07
CA PRO A 641 12.69 -25.05 37.54
C PRO A 641 13.31 -23.99 36.62
N ARG A 642 14.17 -23.14 37.20
CA ARG A 642 15.04 -22.24 36.44
C ARG A 642 16.03 -23.05 35.60
N PHE A 643 16.41 -22.50 34.45
CA PHE A 643 17.47 -23.09 33.65
C PHE A 643 18.83 -22.82 34.30
N GLU A 644 19.50 -23.89 34.70
CA GLU A 644 20.86 -23.85 35.21
C GLU A 644 21.78 -24.56 34.21
N TRP A 645 22.93 -23.93 33.93
CA TRP A 645 23.94 -24.46 33.02
C TRP A 645 25.29 -24.51 33.73
N GLU A 646 25.84 -25.72 33.83
CA GLU A 646 27.22 -25.93 34.25
C GLU A 646 28.09 -26.17 33.02
N GLU A 647 29.17 -25.40 32.89
CA GLU A 647 30.08 -25.58 31.76
C GLU A 647 30.74 -26.96 31.81
N PRO A 648 30.70 -27.75 30.73
CA PRO A 648 31.40 -29.02 30.66
C PRO A 648 32.90 -28.83 30.92
N LYS A 649 33.51 -29.72 31.71
CA LYS A 649 34.96 -29.70 31.93
C LYS A 649 35.70 -29.84 30.59
N GLU A 650 36.76 -29.04 30.40
CA GLU A 650 37.49 -28.92 29.13
C GLU A 650 37.85 -30.29 28.53
N ALA A 651 37.28 -30.56 27.36
CA ALA A 651 37.70 -31.65 26.49
C ALA A 651 38.87 -31.22 25.59
N SER A 652 39.51 -32.17 24.91
CA SER A 652 40.50 -31.87 23.87
C SER A 652 39.92 -30.91 22.82
N LEU A 653 40.72 -29.93 22.38
CA LEU A 653 40.30 -28.96 21.36
C LEU A 653 39.79 -29.67 20.10
N ARG A 654 38.63 -29.23 19.61
CA ARG A 654 38.04 -29.69 18.36
C ARG A 654 38.74 -29.03 17.16
N ARG A 655 38.63 -29.66 15.97
CA ARG A 655 39.26 -29.18 14.73
C ARG A 655 38.22 -29.00 13.65
N THR A 656 38.30 -27.90 12.89
CA THR A 656 37.42 -27.67 11.73
C THR A 656 37.82 -28.56 10.56
N PRO A 657 36.94 -28.83 9.57
CA PRO A 657 37.31 -29.55 8.35
C PRO A 657 38.46 -28.89 7.57
N LEU A 658 38.66 -27.58 7.73
CA LEU A 658 39.74 -26.82 7.09
C LEU A 658 41.04 -26.79 7.91
N HIS A 659 41.07 -27.42 9.08
CA HIS A 659 42.23 -27.40 9.99
C HIS A 659 43.55 -27.78 9.30
N GLU A 660 43.58 -28.89 8.55
CA GLU A 660 44.79 -29.31 7.84
C GLU A 660 45.17 -28.35 6.70
N ALA A 661 44.19 -27.69 6.08
CA ALA A 661 44.45 -26.66 5.08
C ALA A 661 45.11 -25.43 5.72
N HIS A 662 44.61 -24.99 6.88
CA HIS A 662 45.20 -23.88 7.63
C HIS A 662 46.64 -24.18 8.03
N LYS A 663 46.92 -25.39 8.54
CA LYS A 663 48.30 -25.82 8.86
C LYS A 663 49.21 -25.81 7.64
N ARG A 664 48.76 -26.31 6.49
CA ARG A 664 49.54 -26.26 5.23
C ARG A 664 49.82 -24.83 4.75
N LEU A 665 48.91 -23.90 5.00
CA LEU A 665 49.07 -22.48 4.66
C LEU A 665 49.92 -21.70 5.67
N GLY A 666 50.47 -22.36 6.69
CA GLY A 666 51.33 -21.72 7.69
C GLY A 666 50.59 -21.00 8.82
N ALA A 667 49.31 -21.31 9.04
CA ALA A 667 48.54 -20.69 10.11
C ALA A 667 49.12 -21.00 11.50
N LYS A 668 49.23 -19.98 12.34
CA LYS A 668 49.41 -20.13 13.79
C LYS A 668 48.06 -20.49 14.42
N MET A 669 47.92 -21.73 14.85
CA MET A 669 46.71 -22.24 15.51
C MET A 669 46.68 -21.88 17.00
N VAL A 670 45.51 -21.51 17.53
CA VAL A 670 45.30 -21.17 18.95
C VAL A 670 43.98 -21.77 19.47
N PRO A 671 43.87 -22.02 20.78
CA PRO A 671 42.59 -22.34 21.40
C PRO A 671 41.65 -21.14 21.31
N PHE A 672 40.44 -21.37 20.81
CA PHE A 672 39.35 -20.41 20.78
C PHE A 672 38.02 -21.15 20.98
N ALA A 673 37.33 -20.87 22.09
CA ALA A 673 36.01 -21.44 22.40
C ALA A 673 35.92 -22.98 22.26
N GLY A 674 36.96 -23.72 22.69
CA GLY A 674 37.02 -25.18 22.59
C GLY A 674 37.48 -25.72 21.22
N TRP A 675 37.91 -24.85 20.30
CA TRP A 675 38.42 -25.21 18.97
C TRP A 675 39.87 -24.78 18.76
N GLU A 676 40.59 -25.51 17.91
CA GLU A 676 41.90 -25.15 17.37
C GLU A 676 41.69 -24.30 16.09
N MET A 677 41.85 -22.98 16.18
CA MET A 677 41.52 -22.00 15.13
C MET A 677 42.75 -21.22 14.63
N PRO A 678 42.82 -20.83 13.34
CA PRO A 678 43.90 -20.00 12.82
C PRO A 678 43.80 -18.57 13.37
N LEU A 679 44.86 -18.11 14.05
CA LEU A 679 44.97 -16.72 14.52
C LEU A 679 45.51 -15.78 13.44
N ARG A 680 46.50 -16.26 12.67
CA ARG A 680 47.23 -15.52 11.61
C ARG A 680 48.07 -16.48 10.77
N TYR A 681 48.40 -16.10 9.54
CA TYR A 681 49.25 -16.83 8.59
C TYR A 681 50.62 -16.15 8.37
N GLY A 682 50.78 -14.89 8.77
CA GLY A 682 51.97 -14.06 8.60
C GLY A 682 52.02 -12.89 9.58
N GLN A 683 52.51 -11.73 9.14
CA GLN A 683 52.54 -10.51 9.95
C GLN A 683 51.19 -9.79 9.89
N VAL A 684 50.74 -9.27 11.04
CA VAL A 684 49.41 -8.64 11.18
C VAL A 684 49.21 -7.49 10.18
N LEU A 685 50.24 -6.67 9.95
CA LEU A 685 50.16 -5.54 9.03
C LEU A 685 50.03 -5.97 7.55
N GLU A 686 50.69 -7.07 7.19
CA GLU A 686 50.64 -7.63 5.83
C GLU A 686 49.26 -8.23 5.55
N GLU A 687 48.72 -9.01 6.49
CA GLU A 687 47.36 -9.55 6.39
C GLU A 687 46.30 -8.44 6.36
N HIS A 688 46.46 -7.41 7.20
CA HIS A 688 45.57 -6.26 7.19
C HIS A 688 45.58 -5.56 5.82
N ARG A 689 46.76 -5.33 5.24
CA ARG A 689 46.91 -4.72 3.92
C ARG A 689 46.30 -5.61 2.82
N ALA A 690 46.56 -6.91 2.86
CA ALA A 690 46.01 -7.86 1.89
C ALA A 690 44.48 -7.85 1.87
N VAL A 691 43.81 -7.87 3.02
CA VAL A 691 42.34 -7.81 3.09
C VAL A 691 41.81 -6.45 2.60
N ARG A 692 42.54 -5.35 2.84
CA ARG A 692 42.16 -4.00 2.37
C ARG A 692 42.31 -3.80 0.86
N GLU A 693 43.31 -4.44 0.26
CA GLU A 693 43.63 -4.28 -1.17
C GLU A 693 43.00 -5.37 -2.04
N THR A 694 42.61 -6.51 -1.46
CA THR A 694 42.07 -7.68 -2.18
C THR A 694 40.79 -8.21 -1.53
N ALA A 695 40.85 -9.36 -0.84
CA ALA A 695 39.73 -10.00 -0.16
C ALA A 695 40.23 -10.85 1.03
N GLY A 696 39.37 -11.06 2.03
CA GLY A 696 39.62 -11.96 3.16
C GLY A 696 38.59 -13.09 3.19
N LEU A 697 39.04 -14.30 3.54
CA LEU A 697 38.18 -15.46 3.80
C LEU A 697 38.35 -15.87 5.25
N PHE A 698 37.23 -16.06 5.97
CA PHE A 698 37.23 -16.43 7.38
C PHE A 698 36.58 -17.80 7.59
N ASP A 699 37.25 -18.69 8.31
CA ASP A 699 36.72 -20.01 8.66
C ASP A 699 35.80 -19.90 9.88
N VAL A 700 34.50 -19.97 9.64
CA VAL A 700 33.46 -19.99 10.69
C VAL A 700 32.98 -21.40 11.03
N GLY A 701 33.67 -22.47 10.60
CA GLY A 701 33.24 -23.86 10.82
C GLY A 701 33.13 -24.30 12.28
N HIS A 702 33.68 -23.50 13.21
CA HIS A 702 33.59 -23.70 14.65
C HIS A 702 32.26 -23.22 15.26
N MET A 703 31.49 -22.38 14.56
CA MET A 703 30.20 -21.85 15.01
C MET A 703 29.14 -22.96 15.09
N GLY A 704 28.23 -22.86 16.05
CA GLY A 704 27.09 -23.77 16.17
C GLY A 704 26.08 -23.56 15.04
N ILE A 705 25.54 -24.65 14.49
CA ILE A 705 24.56 -24.59 13.42
C ILE A 705 23.41 -25.53 13.74
N PHE A 706 22.23 -24.97 13.96
CA PHE A 706 21.03 -25.73 14.29
C PHE A 706 19.96 -25.49 13.22
N GLU A 707 19.24 -26.54 12.82
CA GLU A 707 17.99 -26.39 12.08
C GLU A 707 16.84 -26.37 13.07
N VAL A 708 15.93 -25.41 12.88
CA VAL A 708 14.66 -25.30 13.61
C VAL A 708 13.57 -25.34 12.56
N SER A 709 12.75 -26.38 12.59
CA SER A 709 11.79 -26.65 11.53
C SER A 709 10.43 -27.12 12.03
N GLY A 710 9.48 -27.19 11.10
CA GLY A 710 8.10 -27.57 11.38
C GLY A 710 7.13 -26.38 11.35
N PRO A 711 5.82 -26.65 11.45
CA PRO A 711 4.77 -25.65 11.28
C PRO A 711 4.81 -24.55 12.35
N LEU A 712 5.39 -24.82 13.53
CA LEU A 712 5.48 -23.89 14.65
C LEU A 712 6.90 -23.36 14.90
N ALA A 713 7.82 -23.57 13.96
CA ALA A 713 9.19 -23.11 14.09
C ALA A 713 9.30 -21.58 14.25
N ALA A 714 8.52 -20.82 13.47
CA ALA A 714 8.51 -19.36 13.55
C ALA A 714 8.03 -18.84 14.92
N PRO A 715 6.83 -19.20 15.42
CA PRO A 715 6.39 -18.76 16.74
C PRO A 715 7.25 -19.30 17.89
N PHE A 716 7.84 -20.49 17.75
CA PHE A 716 8.84 -20.97 18.73
C PHE A 716 10.08 -20.07 18.75
N LEU A 717 10.60 -19.68 17.59
CA LEU A 717 11.75 -18.77 17.51
C LEU A 717 11.41 -17.35 17.99
N ASP A 718 10.21 -16.84 17.70
CA ASP A 718 9.74 -15.56 18.24
C ASP A 718 9.61 -15.59 19.78
N LEU A 719 9.37 -16.76 20.38
CA LEU A 719 9.33 -16.92 21.84
C LEU A 719 10.72 -16.82 22.48
N VAL A 720 11.75 -17.37 21.84
CA VAL A 720 13.09 -17.50 22.46
C VAL A 720 14.12 -16.50 21.93
N THR A 721 13.86 -15.86 20.79
CA THR A 721 14.78 -14.90 20.16
C THR A 721 14.17 -13.50 20.03
N THR A 722 15.02 -12.50 19.87
CA THR A 722 14.60 -11.15 19.53
C THR A 722 14.54 -10.91 18.02
N ASN A 723 13.73 -9.93 17.64
CA ASN A 723 13.29 -9.63 16.27
C ASN A 723 12.26 -10.61 15.70
N ASP A 724 11.35 -10.05 14.92
CA ASP A 724 10.19 -10.73 14.34
C ASP A 724 10.62 -11.70 13.21
N VAL A 725 10.66 -12.99 13.53
CA VAL A 725 11.08 -14.10 12.65
C VAL A 725 10.11 -14.25 11.47
N ASN A 726 8.83 -13.96 11.68
CA ASN A 726 7.80 -13.99 10.63
C ASN A 726 8.03 -12.96 9.50
N ARG A 727 8.90 -11.95 9.72
CA ARG A 727 9.33 -11.03 8.66
C ARG A 727 10.42 -11.57 7.75
N LEU A 728 11.09 -12.67 8.15
CA LEU A 728 12.07 -13.30 7.26
C LEU A 728 11.39 -13.83 6.00
N ARG A 729 12.18 -13.86 4.93
CA ARG A 729 11.81 -14.46 3.65
C ARG A 729 12.88 -15.50 3.30
N PRO A 730 12.55 -16.55 2.54
CA PRO A 730 13.54 -17.52 2.12
C PRO A 730 14.81 -16.85 1.54
N GLY A 731 15.98 -17.29 2.00
CA GLY A 731 17.29 -16.74 1.63
C GLY A 731 17.69 -15.46 2.38
N ARG A 732 16.90 -14.98 3.34
CA ARG A 732 17.24 -13.84 4.20
C ARG A 732 17.63 -14.29 5.60
N SER A 733 18.37 -13.44 6.28
CA SER A 733 18.66 -13.56 7.71
C SER A 733 18.51 -12.24 8.44
N HIS A 734 18.39 -12.35 9.76
CA HIS A 734 18.62 -11.24 10.67
C HIS A 734 19.47 -11.69 11.84
N TYR A 735 20.10 -10.72 12.47
CA TYR A 735 20.74 -10.87 13.76
C TYR A 735 19.68 -10.82 14.86
N GLY A 736 19.88 -11.55 15.95
CA GLY A 736 18.98 -11.60 17.09
C GLY A 736 19.73 -11.98 18.35
N PHE A 737 19.08 -11.78 19.48
CA PHE A 737 19.54 -12.23 20.78
C PHE A 737 18.64 -13.36 21.26
N LEU A 738 19.24 -14.41 21.79
CA LEU A 738 18.57 -15.44 22.57
C LEU A 738 18.61 -14.98 24.03
N LEU A 739 17.43 -14.80 24.64
CA LEU A 739 17.30 -14.28 25.99
C LEU A 739 16.83 -15.35 26.96
N ASP A 740 17.25 -15.24 28.22
CA ASP A 740 16.61 -15.94 29.33
C ASP A 740 15.35 -15.18 29.82
N PRO A 741 14.55 -15.75 30.73
CA PRO A 741 13.30 -15.14 31.19
C PRO A 741 13.46 -13.78 31.88
N GLU A 742 14.66 -13.47 32.38
CA GLU A 742 14.99 -12.18 32.98
C GLU A 742 15.54 -11.16 31.95
N GLY A 743 15.55 -11.51 30.66
CA GLY A 743 16.02 -10.66 29.58
C GLY A 743 17.55 -10.60 29.45
N ARG A 744 18.29 -11.50 30.09
CA ARG A 744 19.75 -11.58 29.96
C ARG A 744 20.11 -12.36 28.71
N VAL A 745 21.17 -11.92 28.03
CA VAL A 745 21.63 -12.56 26.80
C VAL A 745 22.27 -13.91 27.11
N ILE A 746 21.67 -14.99 26.58
CA ILE A 746 22.26 -16.33 26.56
C ILE A 746 23.29 -16.40 25.42
N ASP A 747 22.91 -15.89 24.24
CA ASP A 747 23.79 -15.77 23.07
C ASP A 747 23.25 -14.70 22.10
N ASP A 748 24.13 -14.13 21.30
CA ASP A 748 23.74 -13.49 20.04
C ASP A 748 23.86 -14.46 18.87
N LEU A 749 22.98 -14.34 17.88
CA LEU A 749 22.89 -15.32 16.80
C LEU A 749 22.37 -14.72 15.49
N LEU A 750 22.55 -15.48 14.41
CA LEU A 750 21.90 -15.22 13.13
C LEU A 750 20.80 -16.26 12.87
N VAL A 751 19.59 -15.78 12.57
CA VAL A 751 18.48 -16.62 12.11
C VAL A 751 18.36 -16.48 10.60
N TYR A 752 18.52 -17.58 9.87
CA TYR A 752 18.31 -17.67 8.42
C TYR A 752 17.01 -18.39 8.13
N MET A 753 16.16 -17.86 7.24
CA MET A 753 15.05 -18.63 6.69
C MET A 753 15.51 -19.35 5.44
N ARG A 754 15.68 -20.67 5.50
CA ARG A 754 16.09 -21.51 4.36
C ARG A 754 14.93 -21.83 3.43
N GLY A 755 13.74 -21.95 3.99
CA GLY A 755 12.49 -22.16 3.28
C GLY A 755 11.30 -21.97 4.22
N PRO A 756 10.05 -22.07 3.70
CA PRO A 756 8.86 -22.03 4.54
C PRO A 756 8.95 -23.06 5.69
N GLY A 757 8.84 -22.58 6.94
CA GLY A 757 8.91 -23.43 8.13
C GLY A 757 10.28 -24.09 8.40
N ARG A 758 11.37 -23.62 7.77
CA ARG A 758 12.73 -24.13 7.97
C ARG A 758 13.72 -23.01 8.20
N TYR A 759 14.30 -22.98 9.39
CA TYR A 759 15.23 -21.96 9.84
C TYR A 759 16.58 -22.58 10.21
N MET A 760 17.65 -21.84 9.97
CA MET A 760 19.00 -22.19 10.41
C MET A 760 19.49 -21.13 11.38
N LEU A 761 19.83 -21.56 12.58
CA LEU A 761 20.42 -20.73 13.62
C LEU A 761 21.92 -20.93 13.57
N VAL A 762 22.66 -19.81 13.49
CA VAL A 762 24.11 -19.80 13.65
C VAL A 762 24.43 -19.13 14.98
N VAL A 763 25.00 -19.91 15.91
CA VAL A 763 25.24 -19.51 17.31
C VAL A 763 26.74 -19.51 17.60
N ASN A 764 27.16 -18.77 18.64
CA ASN A 764 28.57 -18.69 18.97
C ASN A 764 29.13 -20.05 19.43
N ALA A 765 30.39 -20.31 19.09
CA ALA A 765 31.04 -21.57 19.42
C ALA A 765 31.08 -21.85 20.92
N ALA A 766 31.35 -20.83 21.74
CA ALA A 766 31.45 -20.95 23.20
C ALA A 766 30.11 -21.35 23.84
N ASN A 767 29.00 -20.90 23.25
CA ASN A 767 27.66 -21.09 23.82
C ASN A 767 26.88 -22.25 23.18
N THR A 768 27.45 -22.95 22.19
CA THR A 768 26.72 -23.96 21.40
C THR A 768 25.97 -24.96 22.29
N ALA A 769 26.67 -25.60 23.24
CA ALA A 769 26.07 -26.65 24.07
C ALA A 769 24.99 -26.09 25.01
N LYS A 770 25.23 -24.89 25.57
CA LYS A 770 24.28 -24.16 26.40
C LYS A 770 23.02 -23.78 25.64
N VAL A 771 23.17 -23.22 24.44
CA VAL A 771 22.04 -22.84 23.56
C VAL A 771 21.25 -24.06 23.15
N TRP A 772 21.92 -25.15 22.76
CA TRP A 772 21.24 -26.41 22.42
C TRP A 772 20.42 -26.94 23.59
N ALA A 773 20.99 -26.96 24.79
CA ALA A 773 20.29 -27.39 26.01
C ALA A 773 19.10 -26.49 26.34
N TRP A 774 19.26 -25.16 26.25
CA TRP A 774 18.20 -24.18 26.46
C TRP A 774 17.04 -24.37 25.47
N LEU A 775 17.34 -24.42 24.17
CA LEU A 775 16.34 -24.58 23.12
C LEU A 775 15.54 -25.88 23.32
N ASN A 776 16.19 -27.00 23.60
CA ASN A 776 15.50 -28.26 23.87
C ASN A 776 14.67 -28.20 25.17
N ALA A 777 15.20 -27.60 26.24
CA ALA A 777 14.48 -27.48 27.51
C ALA A 777 13.21 -26.63 27.38
N VAL A 778 13.26 -25.50 26.65
CA VAL A 778 12.09 -24.67 26.34
C VAL A 778 11.13 -25.41 25.41
N ASN A 779 11.66 -26.05 24.35
CA ASN A 779 10.88 -26.82 23.38
C ASN A 779 10.21 -28.03 24.02
N GLU A 780 10.71 -28.58 25.11
CA GLU A 780 10.08 -29.69 25.85
C GLU A 780 9.20 -29.21 27.00
N GLY A 781 9.21 -27.89 27.30
CA GLY A 781 8.48 -27.28 28.40
C GLY A 781 8.97 -27.73 29.78
N ARG A 782 10.29 -27.94 29.94
CA ARG A 782 10.93 -28.41 31.18
C ARG A 782 11.49 -27.31 32.07
N VAL A 783 11.57 -26.07 31.58
CA VAL A 783 12.17 -24.94 32.29
C VAL A 783 11.25 -23.74 32.30
N GLN A 784 11.42 -22.90 33.33
CA GLN A 784 10.75 -21.63 33.47
C GLN A 784 11.05 -20.71 32.27
N ILE A 785 9.99 -20.16 31.67
CA ILE A 785 10.07 -19.14 30.61
C ILE A 785 9.43 -17.80 31.00
N ASP A 786 8.77 -17.76 32.15
CA ASP A 786 8.13 -16.59 32.71
C ASP A 786 8.42 -16.55 34.23
N PRO A 787 9.12 -15.52 34.75
CA PRO A 787 9.45 -15.41 36.17
C PRO A 787 8.21 -15.22 37.06
N ASP A 788 7.18 -14.54 36.55
CA ASP A 788 5.98 -14.15 37.28
C ASP A 788 4.93 -15.27 37.25
N ARG A 789 4.89 -16.04 36.16
CA ARG A 789 4.05 -17.24 35.98
C ARG A 789 4.92 -18.49 35.72
N PRO A 790 5.60 -19.05 36.75
CA PRO A 790 6.59 -20.11 36.59
C PRO A 790 6.06 -21.43 36.00
N TRP A 791 4.75 -21.65 35.98
CA TRP A 791 4.11 -22.85 35.42
C TRP A 791 3.87 -22.77 33.90
N VAL A 792 4.14 -21.62 33.28
CA VAL A 792 3.95 -21.40 31.84
C VAL A 792 4.93 -22.23 31.02
N ARG A 793 4.46 -22.76 29.89
CA ARG A 793 5.21 -23.64 28.97
C ARG A 793 5.13 -23.11 27.56
N SER A 794 6.15 -23.35 26.74
CA SER A 794 6.03 -23.10 25.30
C SER A 794 4.94 -24.00 24.71
N PRO A 795 3.91 -23.47 24.03
CA PRO A 795 2.96 -24.27 23.26
C PRO A 795 3.52 -24.62 21.88
N PHE A 796 4.59 -23.96 21.44
CA PHE A 796 5.14 -24.10 20.09
C PHE A 796 6.25 -25.16 20.11
N ARG A 797 5.93 -26.34 19.58
CA ARG A 797 6.89 -27.43 19.39
C ARG A 797 7.52 -27.34 18.00
N ALA A 798 8.85 -27.25 17.95
CA ALA A 798 9.63 -27.26 16.72
C ALA A 798 10.53 -28.49 16.67
N ASP A 799 10.84 -28.94 15.46
CA ASP A 799 11.84 -29.97 15.21
C ASP A 799 13.23 -29.33 15.26
N LEU A 800 14.01 -29.70 16.26
CA LEU A 800 15.37 -29.19 16.48
C LEU A 800 16.39 -30.23 16.00
N VAL A 801 17.31 -29.82 15.13
CA VAL A 801 18.40 -30.69 14.63
C VAL A 801 19.74 -29.98 14.76
N ASP A 802 20.72 -30.62 15.41
CA ASP A 802 22.10 -30.15 15.37
C ASP A 802 22.73 -30.59 14.04
N LEU A 803 22.89 -29.63 13.12
CA LEU A 803 23.41 -29.90 11.79
C LEU A 803 24.91 -30.23 11.80
N ARG A 804 25.58 -30.20 12.96
CA ARG A 804 26.98 -30.63 13.13
C ARG A 804 27.10 -31.97 13.86
N ALA A 805 26.00 -32.61 14.22
CA ALA A 805 26.06 -33.91 14.88
C ALA A 805 26.70 -34.95 13.92
N PRO A 806 27.66 -35.77 14.42
CA PRO A 806 28.50 -36.63 13.59
C PRO A 806 27.76 -37.79 12.90
N ASP A 807 26.52 -38.05 13.29
CA ASP A 807 25.63 -39.12 12.82
C ASP A 807 24.64 -38.65 11.73
N GLN A 808 24.68 -37.38 11.31
CA GLN A 808 23.77 -36.81 10.31
C GLN A 808 24.44 -36.68 8.93
N GLU A 809 23.81 -37.18 7.87
CA GLU A 809 24.25 -36.89 6.50
C GLU A 809 24.04 -35.41 6.17
N HIS A 810 25.14 -34.69 5.99
CA HIS A 810 25.12 -33.26 5.77
C HIS A 810 24.75 -32.88 4.32
N ASN A 811 23.46 -32.65 4.05
CA ASN A 811 23.01 -32.07 2.78
C ASN A 811 23.01 -30.53 2.82
N TRP A 812 24.21 -29.93 2.76
CA TRP A 812 24.38 -28.48 2.57
C TRP A 812 24.12 -28.10 1.11
N ARG A 813 22.86 -27.90 0.72
CA ARG A 813 22.53 -27.14 -0.49
C ARG A 813 22.22 -25.70 -0.08
N VAL A 814 23.08 -24.79 -0.53
CA VAL A 814 22.89 -23.32 -0.48
C VAL A 814 21.85 -22.94 -1.51
#